data_AF-A0A3D0QGU2-F1
#
_entry.id   AF-A0A3D0QGU2-F1
#
_cell.length_a   1.000
_cell.length_b   1.000
_cell.length_c   1.000
_cell.angle_alpha   90.00
_cell.angle_beta   90.00
_cell.angle_gamma   90.00
#
_symmetry.space_group_name_H-M   'P 1'
#
loop_
_entity.id
_entity.type
_entity.pdbx_description
1 polymer ?
#
loop_
_entity_poly.entity_id
_entity_poly.type
_entity_poly.pdbx_seq_one_letter_code
_entity_poly.pdbx_strand_id
1 'polypeptide(L)'
;MRSQSLNIVALLSYSTISGSVPMRHHRAVQETFHFSFCLLILSLIMLHDVVAQGGLEALVTTNAERPAKTLYLNLIWHQHQPLYLDPSKDELQGPWVRTHGTKDYYDMVSILEAYPDIHFTVNLTASLLVQIEEFYVQRLGGFVDVKRNRVDAKQFLSRYRGKLDPWIDLALTPTSRFKARELGFLVSNTWNCFSISEVMIDRFPEYKAMRTKFRREGAKGLSEQDRRDVKFWFYLANFDPDFLERKVRLVTGTTVDLTDLVQKLNDGSYRLKKTITEDDCNRIVAETYKVMASIVPVHRKMMYDPAKKKGQIEVTTTPFYHPILPLIYDSDLARLSQPDDPMPARFDFPQDASEQVGMSVAYFRKLFRAAPRGMWPAEGSVSHDVAAVFSKHGIRWIATDERILAKSKAKRHEKYYPYALGGNALKKPVALVFRDTELSDKIGFTYKEMKGSEAAEDFIQSILKFAPDEGESDRLLTVILDGENAWEWYRFDNDGKEFRNELYRRLTELHRSGRVITTTMSEYTEGNPSRKVPPHPVDKMEPLEWLWPGSWINGNYDTWIGEPEENQAWEYLRIARQDLENSGLKRPDMSAPVSRKGTPAWYARKAWESMYAAEGSDWFWWYGSDQSSGGTDRPFDVAFITYLENVYKFARGAKVRMPRRTFEPIIHAQSESSQASGGAMAQSMDARDVLVRFEVDLGGRDVPEAVFVAGSVPALGNWVPNKIRMFDNGRNGDSVSGDAIWTLEVRLPAGSDVDYKYTNSGSEGSWSPGEEFSVKNRKLRVHVDVQKTQEVRDRFGEM
;
A
#
# COMPACT_ATOMS: atom_id res chain seq x y z
N MET A 1 4.77 -35.04 44.95
CA MET A 1 6.11 -35.08 45.57
C MET A 1 6.83 -33.78 45.27
N ARG A 2 7.32 -33.13 46.33
CA ARG A 2 8.19 -31.94 46.49
C ARG A 2 8.92 -31.46 45.22
N SER A 3 8.78 -30.22 44.75
CA SER A 3 9.39 -28.94 45.21
C SER A 3 10.93 -28.94 45.28
N GLN A 4 11.59 -28.08 44.49
CA GLN A 4 12.35 -26.90 44.98
C GLN A 4 13.35 -26.37 43.95
N SER A 5 13.27 -25.06 43.74
CA SER A 5 14.26 -24.19 43.12
C SER A 5 15.38 -23.87 44.12
N LEU A 6 16.63 -23.81 43.67
CA LEU A 6 17.78 -23.34 44.44
C LEU A 6 18.07 -21.85 44.15
N ASN A 7 18.20 -21.07 45.23
CA ASN A 7 18.80 -19.73 45.32
C ASN A 7 20.21 -19.84 45.92
N ILE A 8 21.20 -19.11 45.39
CA ILE A 8 22.46 -18.69 46.06
C ILE A 8 22.86 -17.36 45.35
N VAL A 9 22.85 -16.14 45.93
CA VAL A 9 23.52 -15.51 47.10
C VAL A 9 24.98 -15.05 46.85
N ALA A 10 25.12 -13.70 46.88
CA ALA A 10 26.19 -12.83 47.41
C ALA A 10 27.61 -12.76 46.79
N LEU A 11 28.15 -11.53 46.64
CA LEU A 11 28.99 -10.85 47.66
C LEU A 11 29.50 -9.47 47.21
N LEU A 12 29.56 -8.56 48.18
CA LEU A 12 30.11 -7.19 48.16
C LEU A 12 31.64 -7.18 48.18
N SER A 13 32.28 -6.11 47.68
CA SER A 13 33.54 -5.62 48.26
C SER A 13 33.73 -4.10 48.08
N TYR A 14 34.32 -3.53 49.12
CA TYR A 14 34.52 -2.12 49.48
C TYR A 14 35.66 -1.43 48.74
N SER A 15 35.62 -0.09 48.70
CA SER A 15 36.83 0.75 48.71
C SER A 15 36.58 2.06 49.49
N THR A 16 37.45 2.30 50.46
CA THR A 16 37.56 3.43 51.40
C THR A 16 38.39 4.58 50.83
N ILE A 17 38.23 5.81 51.39
CA ILE A 17 39.21 6.94 51.55
C ILE A 17 38.44 8.06 52.30
N SER A 18 38.66 8.28 53.61
CA SER A 18 39.62 9.16 54.33
C SER A 18 39.16 10.63 54.52
N GLY A 19 39.14 11.15 55.77
CA GLY A 19 39.08 12.60 56.05
C GLY A 19 38.51 13.08 57.40
N SER A 20 39.34 13.06 58.45
CA SER A 20 39.47 13.90 59.69
C SER A 20 38.34 14.71 60.41
N VAL A 21 38.09 14.36 61.71
CA VAL A 21 38.09 15.09 63.05
C VAL A 21 37.44 16.53 63.19
N PRO A 22 36.96 17.01 64.39
CA PRO A 22 35.76 16.68 65.19
C PRO A 22 34.94 17.91 65.75
N MET A 23 33.86 17.60 66.49
CA MET A 23 33.25 18.34 67.63
C MET A 23 32.24 19.52 67.44
N ARG A 24 31.05 19.25 68.00
CA ARG A 24 30.21 20.02 68.95
C ARG A 24 28.94 20.73 68.44
N HIS A 25 27.87 20.41 69.18
CA HIS A 25 26.57 21.10 69.36
C HIS A 25 25.62 20.98 68.15
N HIS A 26 24.32 20.65 68.26
CA HIS A 26 23.34 20.80 69.34
C HIS A 26 22.27 19.69 69.25
N ARG A 27 21.86 19.13 70.41
CA ARG A 27 20.53 18.50 70.58
C ARG A 27 19.45 19.55 70.36
N ALA A 28 18.44 19.24 69.54
CA ALA A 28 17.03 19.69 69.61
C ALA A 28 16.33 19.82 68.22
N VAL A 29 16.46 18.85 67.30
CA VAL A 29 15.56 18.76 66.10
C VAL A 29 15.38 17.29 65.64
N GLN A 30 15.11 16.37 66.56
CA GLN A 30 14.86 14.96 66.17
C GLN A 30 13.56 14.35 66.69
N GLU A 31 12.79 15.07 67.51
CA GLU A 31 11.52 14.56 68.05
C GLU A 31 10.27 15.08 67.30
N THR A 32 10.39 16.11 66.46
CA THR A 32 9.25 16.63 65.67
C THR A 32 9.07 15.95 64.31
N PHE A 33 10.09 15.24 63.79
CA PHE A 33 10.00 14.58 62.47
C PHE A 33 9.41 13.16 62.53
N HIS A 34 9.47 12.48 63.68
CA HIS A 34 8.89 11.15 63.84
C HIS A 34 7.37 11.16 64.05
N PHE A 35 6.80 12.25 64.57
CA PHE A 35 5.36 12.33 64.85
C PHE A 35 4.53 12.68 63.59
N SER A 36 5.06 13.51 62.68
CA SER A 36 4.37 13.85 61.42
C SER A 36 4.46 12.74 60.36
N PHE A 37 5.47 11.87 60.41
CA PHE A 37 5.62 10.76 59.46
C PHE A 37 4.67 9.58 59.78
N CYS A 38 4.41 9.32 61.06
CA CYS A 38 3.47 8.27 61.50
C CYS A 38 2.00 8.64 61.24
N LEU A 39 1.63 9.93 61.32
CA LEU A 39 0.27 10.40 61.00
C LEU A 39 -0.05 10.39 59.50
N LEU A 40 0.96 10.55 58.63
CA LEU A 40 0.79 10.45 57.18
C LEU A 40 0.60 8.99 56.71
N ILE A 41 1.27 8.04 57.36
CA ILE A 41 1.14 6.61 57.05
C ILE A 41 -0.20 6.05 57.55
N LEU A 42 -0.70 6.49 58.71
CA LEU A 42 -2.02 6.09 59.21
C LEU A 42 -3.19 6.68 58.40
N SER A 43 -3.03 7.86 57.80
CA SER A 43 -4.03 8.45 56.88
C SER A 43 -4.00 7.82 55.49
N LEU A 44 -2.84 7.35 55.01
CA LEU A 44 -2.71 6.56 53.77
C LEU A 44 -3.25 5.12 53.90
N ILE A 45 -3.15 4.50 55.09
CA ILE A 45 -3.73 3.18 55.35
C ILE A 45 -5.26 3.26 55.53
N MET A 46 -5.78 4.31 56.17
CA MET A 46 -7.23 4.52 56.29
C MET A 46 -7.91 4.96 54.98
N LEU A 47 -7.18 5.55 54.02
CA LEU A 47 -7.70 5.78 52.66
C LEU A 47 -7.71 4.50 51.81
N HIS A 48 -6.85 3.53 52.12
CA HIS A 48 -6.80 2.26 51.42
C HIS A 48 -7.92 1.30 51.84
N ASP A 49 -8.41 1.39 53.08
CA ASP A 49 -9.49 0.53 53.61
C ASP A 49 -10.90 1.12 53.39
N VAL A 50 -11.08 2.44 53.26
CA VAL A 50 -12.40 3.04 52.95
C VAL A 50 -12.73 3.01 51.45
N VAL A 51 -11.73 2.83 50.57
CA VAL A 51 -11.96 2.56 49.13
C VAL A 51 -12.14 1.05 48.86
N ALA A 52 -11.82 0.19 49.83
CA ALA A 52 -11.92 -1.27 49.71
C ALA A 52 -13.18 -1.90 50.33
N GLN A 53 -14.05 -1.13 51.01
CA GLN A 53 -15.32 -1.62 51.56
C GLN A 53 -16.44 -0.60 51.38
N GLY A 54 -17.09 -0.61 50.22
CA GLY A 54 -18.23 0.29 49.96
C GLY A 54 -18.76 0.28 48.53
N GLY A 55 -19.41 -0.82 48.13
CA GLY A 55 -20.52 -0.77 47.17
C GLY A 55 -20.17 -0.53 45.69
N LEU A 56 -19.47 -1.49 45.07
CA LEU A 56 -19.76 -1.88 43.68
C LEU A 56 -19.43 -3.37 43.43
N GLU A 57 -19.77 -4.24 44.39
CA GLU A 57 -19.83 -5.69 44.19
C GLU A 57 -21.30 -6.12 44.13
N ALA A 58 -21.93 -5.95 42.97
CA ALA A 58 -23.09 -6.72 42.51
C ALA A 58 -23.36 -6.36 41.05
N LEU A 59 -22.69 -7.09 40.13
CA LEU A 59 -23.04 -7.38 38.71
C LEU A 59 -21.82 -7.50 37.77
N VAL A 60 -20.71 -8.10 38.19
CA VAL A 60 -19.75 -8.69 37.23
C VAL A 60 -19.18 -10.01 37.76
N THR A 61 -20.04 -10.99 37.91
CA THR A 61 -19.69 -12.40 37.68
C THR A 61 -20.88 -13.09 37.04
N THR A 62 -21.36 -12.56 35.92
CA THR A 62 -21.78 -13.49 34.88
C THR A 62 -20.49 -14.05 34.33
N ASN A 63 -20.35 -15.37 34.33
CA ASN A 63 -19.55 -16.01 33.30
C ASN A 63 -20.01 -15.37 31.99
N ALA A 64 -19.23 -14.45 31.42
CA ALA A 64 -19.42 -14.08 30.04
C ALA A 64 -19.02 -15.35 29.29
N GLU A 65 -20.01 -16.24 29.13
CA GLU A 65 -19.92 -17.36 28.21
C GLU A 65 -19.35 -16.78 26.93
N ARG A 66 -18.22 -17.36 26.52
CA ARG A 66 -17.55 -17.07 25.26
C ARG A 66 -18.64 -16.93 24.20
N PRO A 67 -18.62 -15.92 23.31
CA PRO A 67 -19.50 -15.99 22.15
C PRO A 67 -19.29 -17.36 21.50
N ALA A 68 -20.39 -18.05 21.18
CA ALA A 68 -20.34 -19.44 20.73
C ALA A 68 -19.38 -19.64 19.55
N LYS A 69 -19.12 -18.55 18.79
CA LYS A 69 -18.18 -18.43 17.67
C LYS A 69 -17.54 -17.05 17.55
N THR A 70 -16.45 -16.99 16.79
CA THR A 70 -15.59 -15.82 16.60
C THR A 70 -15.52 -15.40 15.13
N LEU A 71 -15.50 -14.09 14.88
CA LEU A 71 -15.03 -13.54 13.61
C LEU A 71 -13.52 -13.39 13.65
N TYR A 72 -12.82 -14.12 12.79
CA TYR A 72 -11.41 -13.89 12.55
C TYR A 72 -11.26 -12.83 11.46
N LEU A 73 -10.35 -11.88 11.69
CA LEU A 73 -10.04 -10.82 10.74
C LEU A 73 -8.60 -11.01 10.24
N ASN A 74 -8.47 -11.32 8.95
CA ASN A 74 -7.19 -11.44 8.27
C ASN A 74 -6.90 -10.17 7.48
N LEU A 75 -6.11 -9.28 8.07
CA LEU A 75 -5.61 -8.07 7.41
C LEU A 75 -4.33 -8.42 6.64
N ILE A 76 -4.25 -8.05 5.36
CA ILE A 76 -3.06 -8.24 4.54
C ILE A 76 -2.69 -6.89 3.92
N TRP A 77 -1.49 -6.39 4.27
CA TRP A 77 -0.92 -5.19 3.68
C TRP A 77 0.04 -5.58 2.56
N HIS A 78 -0.29 -5.24 1.32
CA HIS A 78 0.51 -5.55 0.14
C HIS A 78 1.49 -4.41 -0.15
N GLN A 79 2.79 -4.66 -0.02
CA GLN A 79 3.83 -3.65 -0.28
C GLN A 79 4.65 -4.01 -1.51
N HIS A 80 4.59 -3.14 -2.51
CA HIS A 80 5.12 -3.39 -3.84
C HIS A 80 5.66 -2.14 -4.48
N GLN A 81 6.78 -2.32 -5.19
CA GLN A 81 7.30 -1.34 -6.12
C GLN A 81 7.80 -2.08 -7.37
N PRO A 82 7.57 -1.50 -8.57
CA PRO A 82 8.19 -1.96 -9.81
C PRO A 82 9.71 -2.05 -9.68
N LEU A 83 10.34 -2.88 -10.51
CA LEU A 83 11.81 -2.90 -10.60
C LEU A 83 12.30 -1.70 -11.41
N TYR A 84 12.64 -0.60 -10.74
CA TYR A 84 13.15 0.62 -11.39
C TYR A 84 14.58 0.52 -11.93
N LEU A 85 15.16 -0.67 -12.03
CA LEU A 85 16.55 -0.87 -12.47
C LEU A 85 16.67 -0.79 -14.00
N ASP A 86 17.65 -0.06 -14.52
CA ASP A 86 18.23 -0.34 -15.85
C ASP A 86 19.43 -1.28 -15.63
N PRO A 87 19.32 -2.59 -15.92
CA PRO A 87 20.39 -3.54 -15.62
C PRO A 87 21.68 -3.27 -16.40
N SER A 88 21.56 -2.57 -17.52
CA SER A 88 22.63 -2.29 -18.47
C SER A 88 23.46 -1.08 -18.03
N LYS A 89 22.80 -0.07 -17.46
CA LYS A 89 23.44 1.08 -16.81
C LYS A 89 23.81 0.79 -15.36
N ASP A 90 23.22 -0.24 -14.74
CA ASP A 90 23.40 -0.58 -13.32
C ASP A 90 22.89 0.56 -12.41
N GLU A 91 21.78 1.20 -12.81
CA GLU A 91 21.23 2.44 -12.24
C GLU A 91 19.72 2.29 -11.96
N LEU A 92 19.26 2.73 -10.78
CA LEU A 92 17.82 2.85 -10.49
C LEU A 92 17.29 4.13 -11.16
N GLN A 93 16.07 4.08 -11.68
CA GLN A 93 15.45 5.18 -12.41
C GLN A 93 14.42 5.95 -11.58
N GLY A 94 13.90 5.35 -10.50
CA GLY A 94 12.84 5.92 -9.65
C GLY A 94 13.24 6.06 -8.18
N PRO A 95 12.71 7.06 -7.46
CA PRO A 95 12.96 7.26 -6.02
C PRO A 95 12.00 6.48 -5.12
N TRP A 96 10.97 5.86 -5.68
CA TRP A 96 9.75 5.45 -4.97
C TRP A 96 9.97 4.38 -3.90
N VAL A 97 10.91 3.44 -4.13
CA VAL A 97 11.34 2.47 -3.11
C VAL A 97 11.85 3.15 -1.85
N ARG A 98 12.60 4.25 -1.99
CA ARG A 98 13.12 5.01 -0.85
C ARG A 98 12.04 5.83 -0.18
N THR A 99 11.18 6.51 -0.96
CA THR A 99 10.15 7.41 -0.40
C THR A 99 9.15 6.62 0.43
N HIS A 100 8.64 5.51 -0.10
CA HIS A 100 7.79 4.59 0.67
C HIS A 100 8.58 3.86 1.75
N GLY A 101 9.86 3.53 1.52
CA GLY A 101 10.69 2.91 2.55
C GLY A 101 10.90 3.77 3.80
N THR A 102 10.99 5.10 3.67
CA THR A 102 11.09 6.01 4.81
C THR A 102 9.76 6.36 5.46
N LYS A 103 8.64 6.04 4.79
CA LYS A 103 7.29 6.36 5.24
C LYS A 103 6.53 5.16 5.80
N ASP A 104 6.54 4.03 5.11
CA ASP A 104 5.53 2.96 5.22
C ASP A 104 6.07 1.60 5.70
N TYR A 105 7.23 1.18 5.20
CA TYR A 105 7.63 -0.22 5.34
C TYR A 105 8.10 -0.56 6.76
N TYR A 106 8.72 0.39 7.45
CA TYR A 106 9.13 0.20 8.84
C TYR A 106 8.01 0.50 9.84
N ASP A 107 7.34 1.64 9.67
CA ASP A 107 6.43 2.19 10.67
C ASP A 107 5.20 1.28 10.87
N MET A 108 4.60 0.78 9.77
CA MET A 108 3.41 -0.06 9.76
C MET A 108 3.61 -1.37 10.52
N VAL A 109 4.85 -1.88 10.58
CA VAL A 109 5.18 -3.05 11.40
C VAL A 109 5.53 -2.63 12.82
N SER A 110 6.27 -1.54 13.01
CA SER A 110 6.73 -1.11 14.33
C SER A 110 5.58 -0.66 15.25
N ILE A 111 4.50 -0.11 14.69
CA ILE A 111 3.31 0.31 15.46
C ILE A 111 2.69 -0.86 16.24
N LEU A 112 2.80 -2.10 15.73
CA LEU A 112 2.26 -3.29 16.39
C LEU A 112 2.90 -3.59 17.76
N GLU A 113 4.09 -3.06 18.04
CA GLU A 113 4.72 -3.22 19.36
C GLU A 113 3.84 -2.64 20.49
N ALA A 114 3.01 -1.64 20.19
CA ALA A 114 2.05 -1.07 21.13
C ALA A 114 0.74 -1.88 21.24
N TYR A 115 0.54 -2.86 20.37
CA TYR A 115 -0.72 -3.60 20.20
C TYR A 115 -0.48 -5.11 20.12
N PRO A 116 -0.05 -5.77 21.22
CA PRO A 116 0.36 -7.18 21.21
C PRO A 116 -0.75 -8.16 20.81
N ASP A 117 -2.01 -7.77 20.96
CA ASP A 117 -3.19 -8.57 20.58
C ASP A 117 -3.51 -8.47 19.08
N ILE A 118 -2.79 -7.64 18.31
CA ILE A 118 -3.05 -7.44 16.88
C ILE A 118 -2.04 -8.22 16.05
N HIS A 119 -2.59 -9.08 15.18
CA HIS A 119 -1.83 -9.91 14.25
C HIS A 119 -2.34 -9.70 12.82
N PHE A 120 -1.43 -9.56 11.86
CA PHE A 120 -1.78 -9.40 10.44
C PHE A 120 -0.70 -9.94 9.51
N THR A 121 -0.94 -9.95 8.21
CA THR A 121 0.05 -10.33 7.21
C THR A 121 0.64 -9.08 6.53
N VAL A 122 1.96 -9.08 6.31
CA VAL A 122 2.62 -8.14 5.41
C VAL A 122 3.16 -8.90 4.22
N ASN A 123 2.69 -8.53 3.03
CA ASN A 123 3.14 -9.11 1.78
C ASN A 123 4.22 -8.23 1.16
N LEU A 124 5.47 -8.71 1.12
CA LEU A 124 6.61 -7.98 0.57
C LEU A 124 7.04 -8.59 -0.77
N THR A 125 6.94 -7.82 -1.85
CA THR A 125 7.39 -8.30 -3.17
C THR A 125 8.90 -8.49 -3.23
N ALA A 126 9.35 -9.49 -3.99
CA ALA A 126 10.78 -9.78 -4.09
C ALA A 126 11.54 -8.66 -4.83
N SER A 127 10.95 -8.08 -5.87
CA SER A 127 11.48 -6.91 -6.59
C SER A 127 11.75 -5.72 -5.67
N LEU A 128 10.81 -5.40 -4.77
CA LEU A 128 10.97 -4.36 -3.75
C LEU A 128 12.16 -4.68 -2.83
N LEU A 129 12.20 -5.89 -2.27
CA LEU A 129 13.24 -6.31 -1.34
C LEU A 129 14.64 -6.37 -1.98
N VAL A 130 14.74 -6.68 -3.27
CA VAL A 130 16.01 -6.59 -4.02
C VAL A 130 16.51 -5.15 -4.06
N GLN A 131 15.63 -4.19 -4.36
CA GLN A 131 16.03 -2.78 -4.44
C GLN A 131 16.44 -2.23 -3.07
N ILE A 132 15.68 -2.54 -2.01
CA ILE A 132 16.03 -2.17 -0.62
C ILE A 132 17.41 -2.74 -0.26
N GLU A 133 17.58 -4.06 -0.34
CA GLU A 133 18.77 -4.72 0.19
C GLU A 133 20.02 -4.47 -0.66
N GLU A 134 19.91 -4.56 -1.99
CA GLU A 134 21.09 -4.45 -2.86
C GLU A 134 21.52 -2.99 -3.06
N PHE A 135 20.58 -2.06 -3.26
CA PHE A 135 20.91 -0.69 -3.62
C PHE A 135 20.94 0.22 -2.39
N TYR A 136 19.91 0.23 -1.56
CA TYR A 136 19.86 1.17 -0.42
C TYR A 136 20.65 0.70 0.79
N VAL A 137 20.73 -0.61 1.05
CA VAL A 137 21.48 -1.14 2.19
C VAL A 137 22.92 -1.47 1.82
N GLN A 138 23.15 -2.40 0.89
CA GLN A 138 24.51 -2.90 0.61
C GLN A 138 25.41 -1.87 -0.07
N ARG A 139 24.94 -1.17 -1.12
CA ARG A 139 25.78 -0.20 -1.84
C ARG A 139 26.06 1.07 -1.04
N LEU A 140 25.10 1.53 -0.23
CA LEU A 140 25.27 2.76 0.56
C LEU A 140 25.97 2.51 1.90
N GLY A 141 25.71 1.39 2.57
CA GLY A 141 26.11 1.17 3.97
C GLY A 141 27.60 1.29 4.26
N GLY A 142 28.46 0.90 3.32
CA GLY A 142 29.92 1.05 3.45
C GLY A 142 30.42 2.50 3.52
N PHE A 143 29.55 3.47 3.23
CA PHE A 143 29.86 4.90 3.25
C PHE A 143 29.14 5.66 4.36
N VAL A 144 28.26 5.01 5.13
CA VAL A 144 27.46 5.67 6.17
C VAL A 144 28.07 5.46 7.55
N ASP A 145 28.47 6.55 8.19
CA ASP A 145 28.74 6.60 9.62
C ASP A 145 27.43 6.85 10.37
N VAL A 146 26.79 5.77 10.81
CA VAL A 146 25.51 5.83 11.54
C VAL A 146 25.60 6.49 12.92
N LYS A 147 26.80 6.66 13.48
CA LYS A 147 27.00 7.34 14.77
C LYS A 147 27.12 8.85 14.59
N ARG A 148 27.74 9.28 13.49
CA ARG A 148 27.87 10.71 13.12
C ARG A 148 26.73 11.21 12.24
N ASN A 149 25.86 10.32 11.77
CA ASN A 149 24.78 10.60 10.83
C ASN A 149 25.31 11.23 9.54
N ARG A 150 26.37 10.67 8.97
CA ARG A 150 27.02 11.20 7.77
C ARG A 150 27.34 10.13 6.75
N VAL A 151 27.32 10.53 5.50
CA VAL A 151 27.80 9.75 4.36
C VAL A 151 29.14 10.30 3.89
N ASP A 152 30.14 9.45 3.64
CA ASP A 152 31.31 9.84 2.86
C ASP A 152 30.90 10.04 1.39
N ALA A 153 30.35 11.22 1.11
CA ALA A 153 29.84 11.60 -0.20
C ALA A 153 30.91 11.50 -1.29
N LYS A 154 32.15 11.88 -0.97
CA LYS A 154 33.24 11.85 -1.95
C LYS A 154 33.54 10.41 -2.37
N GLN A 155 33.70 9.51 -1.40
CA GLN A 155 34.01 8.12 -1.69
C GLN A 155 32.82 7.42 -2.35
N PHE A 156 31.59 7.65 -1.87
CA PHE A 156 30.38 7.11 -2.46
C PHE A 156 30.23 7.53 -3.93
N LEU A 157 30.27 8.84 -4.21
CA LEU A 157 30.11 9.37 -5.57
C LEU A 157 31.26 8.94 -6.50
N SER A 158 32.46 8.67 -5.98
CA SER A 158 33.56 8.15 -6.79
C SER A 158 33.30 6.72 -7.30
N ARG A 159 32.54 5.92 -6.55
CA ARG A 159 32.29 4.50 -6.86
C ARG A 159 30.94 4.25 -7.51
N TYR A 160 29.93 4.99 -7.07
CA TYR A 160 28.52 4.68 -7.30
C TYR A 160 27.68 5.83 -7.87
N ARG A 161 28.27 6.96 -8.25
CA ARG A 161 27.55 8.01 -9.00
C ARG A 161 26.89 7.39 -10.24
N GLY A 162 25.59 7.64 -10.40
CA GLY A 162 24.76 7.09 -11.47
C GLY A 162 24.55 5.58 -11.41
N LYS A 163 24.62 4.96 -10.21
CA LYS A 163 24.42 3.51 -10.03
C LYS A 163 23.39 3.15 -8.95
N LEU A 164 22.72 4.14 -8.38
CA LEU A 164 21.65 4.01 -7.40
C LEU A 164 20.54 4.98 -7.80
N ASP A 165 19.56 5.13 -6.91
CA ASP A 165 18.63 6.24 -6.87
C ASP A 165 19.34 7.59 -7.17
N PRO A 166 19.01 8.25 -8.29
CA PRO A 166 19.66 9.50 -8.69
C PRO A 166 19.47 10.65 -7.70
N TRP A 167 18.46 10.60 -6.84
CA TRP A 167 18.24 11.61 -5.80
C TRP A 167 19.25 11.48 -4.65
N ILE A 168 19.86 10.31 -4.44
CA ILE A 168 20.99 10.16 -3.51
C ILE A 168 22.20 10.92 -4.03
N ASP A 169 22.49 10.81 -5.33
CA ASP A 169 23.56 11.61 -5.95
C ASP A 169 23.27 13.11 -5.84
N LEU A 170 22.01 13.50 -6.06
CA LEU A 170 21.54 14.88 -5.98
C LEU A 170 21.75 15.46 -4.57
N ALA A 171 21.32 14.73 -3.54
CA ALA A 171 21.45 15.14 -2.15
C ALA A 171 22.92 15.24 -1.70
N LEU A 172 23.78 14.33 -2.15
CA LEU A 172 25.21 14.28 -1.80
C LEU A 172 26.10 15.19 -2.66
N THR A 173 25.58 15.74 -3.77
CA THR A 173 26.31 16.69 -4.60
C THR A 173 26.10 18.11 -4.06
N PRO A 174 27.16 18.90 -3.81
CA PRO A 174 27.01 20.30 -3.43
C PRO A 174 26.23 21.08 -4.47
N THR A 175 25.25 21.88 -4.05
CA THR A 175 24.29 22.54 -4.93
C THR A 175 24.97 23.53 -5.89
N SER A 176 26.06 24.16 -5.46
CA SER A 176 26.93 25.01 -6.29
C SER A 176 27.60 24.28 -7.46
N ARG A 177 27.60 22.93 -7.47
CA ARG A 177 28.19 22.08 -8.51
C ARG A 177 27.15 21.39 -9.39
N PHE A 178 25.86 21.71 -9.25
CA PHE A 178 24.81 21.11 -10.06
C PHE A 178 25.03 21.36 -11.55
N LYS A 179 24.88 20.30 -12.34
CA LYS A 179 24.91 20.33 -13.80
C LYS A 179 23.51 20.04 -14.33
N ALA A 180 23.40 19.92 -15.66
CA ALA A 180 22.14 19.58 -16.33
C ALA A 180 21.49 18.30 -15.78
N ARG A 181 22.30 17.27 -15.42
CA ARG A 181 21.77 16.03 -14.82
C ARG A 181 21.10 16.29 -13.47
N GLU A 182 21.78 16.95 -12.54
CA GLU A 182 21.23 17.26 -11.21
C GLU A 182 20.02 18.20 -11.31
N LEU A 183 20.07 19.23 -12.16
CA LEU A 183 18.93 20.11 -12.39
C LEU A 183 17.74 19.36 -13.02
N GLY A 184 18.02 18.34 -13.85
CA GLY A 184 17.02 17.43 -14.38
C GLY A 184 16.20 16.78 -13.26
N PHE A 185 16.86 16.01 -12.39
CA PHE A 185 16.18 15.34 -11.27
C PHE A 185 15.58 16.30 -10.24
N LEU A 186 16.12 17.51 -10.12
CA LEU A 186 15.57 18.52 -9.22
C LEU A 186 14.21 19.05 -9.70
N VAL A 187 14.06 19.39 -10.99
CA VAL A 187 12.88 20.17 -11.45
C VAL A 187 12.31 19.83 -12.83
N SER A 188 12.97 19.05 -13.69
CA SER A 188 12.51 18.84 -15.08
C SER A 188 12.35 17.39 -15.51
N ASN A 189 12.86 16.44 -14.73
CA ASN A 189 12.55 15.02 -14.90
C ASN A 189 11.06 14.80 -14.60
N THR A 190 10.44 13.81 -15.25
CA THR A 190 9.05 13.41 -14.99
C THR A 190 8.78 13.15 -13.50
N TRP A 191 9.74 12.53 -12.81
CA TRP A 191 9.68 12.24 -11.37
C TRP A 191 10.54 13.21 -10.55
N ASN A 192 10.57 14.50 -10.91
CA ASN A 192 11.40 15.50 -10.21
C ASN A 192 10.99 15.68 -8.73
N CYS A 193 11.75 16.49 -7.98
CA CYS A 193 11.51 16.67 -6.55
C CYS A 193 10.08 17.15 -6.23
N PHE A 194 9.41 17.89 -7.10
CA PHE A 194 8.03 18.33 -6.87
C PHE A 194 6.95 17.29 -7.20
N SER A 195 7.34 16.11 -7.71
CA SER A 195 6.46 14.97 -7.93
C SER A 195 6.19 14.25 -6.59
N ILE A 196 5.32 14.85 -5.78
CA ILE A 196 4.84 14.33 -4.49
C ILE A 196 3.33 14.65 -4.38
N SER A 197 2.58 13.89 -3.57
CA SER A 197 1.15 14.12 -3.41
C SER A 197 0.82 15.55 -2.97
N GLU A 198 -0.30 16.08 -3.47
CA GLU A 198 -0.79 17.42 -3.09
C GLU A 198 -1.13 17.52 -1.60
N VAL A 199 -1.62 16.42 -1.00
CA VAL A 199 -1.92 16.37 0.44
C VAL A 199 -0.65 16.43 1.27
N MET A 200 0.39 15.71 0.87
CA MET A 200 1.67 15.72 1.57
C MET A 200 2.36 17.08 1.48
N ILE A 201 2.46 17.68 0.28
CA ILE A 201 3.14 18.97 0.16
C ILE A 201 2.42 20.08 0.92
N ASP A 202 1.10 19.99 1.09
CA ASP A 202 0.30 20.92 1.87
C ASP A 202 0.62 20.89 3.37
N ARG A 203 1.21 19.79 3.87
CA ARG A 203 1.76 19.72 5.23
C ARG A 203 3.02 20.57 5.40
N PHE A 204 3.66 21.00 4.32
CA PHE A 204 4.95 21.70 4.33
C PHE A 204 4.86 23.05 3.59
N PRO A 205 4.36 24.13 4.23
CA PRO A 205 4.09 25.41 3.58
C PRO A 205 5.30 26.02 2.85
N GLU A 206 6.49 25.88 3.43
CA GLU A 206 7.75 26.34 2.81
C GLU A 206 8.06 25.55 1.53
N TYR A 207 7.79 24.24 1.52
CA TYR A 207 8.00 23.42 0.34
C TYR A 207 6.98 23.73 -0.76
N LYS A 208 5.71 23.89 -0.39
CA LYS A 208 4.64 24.35 -1.29
C LYS A 208 4.98 25.70 -1.93
N ALA A 209 5.51 26.64 -1.13
CA ALA A 209 5.96 27.94 -1.64
C ALA A 209 7.10 27.81 -2.67
N MET A 210 8.05 26.89 -2.46
CA MET A 210 9.11 26.61 -3.44
C MET A 210 8.55 26.08 -4.76
N ARG A 211 7.55 25.17 -4.70
CA ARG A 211 6.88 24.68 -5.91
C ARG A 211 6.15 25.78 -6.66
N THR A 212 5.45 26.66 -5.94
CA THR A 212 4.79 27.84 -6.53
C THR A 212 5.79 28.79 -7.17
N LYS A 213 6.92 29.07 -6.50
CA LYS A 213 8.00 29.89 -7.04
C LYS A 213 8.58 29.27 -8.32
N PHE A 214 8.84 27.97 -8.32
CA PHE A 214 9.31 27.24 -9.51
C PHE A 214 8.31 27.32 -10.66
N ARG A 215 7.02 27.09 -10.42
CA ARG A 215 5.97 27.20 -11.45
C ARG A 215 5.90 28.61 -12.06
N ARG A 216 6.16 29.65 -11.26
CA ARG A 216 6.13 31.06 -11.71
C ARG A 216 7.39 31.48 -12.47
N GLU A 217 8.57 31.12 -11.96
CA GLU A 217 9.85 31.69 -12.41
C GLU A 217 10.72 30.69 -13.20
N GLY A 218 10.32 29.42 -13.22
CA GLY A 218 11.09 28.33 -13.81
C GLY A 218 12.40 28.04 -13.07
N ALA A 219 13.18 27.09 -13.59
CA ALA A 219 14.43 26.64 -12.98
C ALA A 219 15.49 27.76 -12.83
N LYS A 220 15.44 28.78 -13.70
CA LYS A 220 16.37 29.93 -13.68
C LYS A 220 16.09 30.90 -12.53
N GLY A 221 14.85 30.97 -12.03
CA GLY A 221 14.46 31.80 -10.88
C GLY A 221 14.86 31.23 -9.52
N LEU A 222 15.23 29.95 -9.46
CA LEU A 222 15.67 29.30 -8.23
C LEU A 222 17.15 29.63 -7.94
N SER A 223 17.40 30.31 -6.82
CA SER A 223 18.74 30.55 -6.26
C SER A 223 19.41 29.24 -5.82
N GLU A 224 20.70 29.31 -5.47
CA GLU A 224 21.40 28.13 -4.94
C GLU A 224 20.74 27.62 -3.64
N GLN A 225 20.28 28.51 -2.77
CA GLN A 225 19.60 28.10 -1.54
C GLN A 225 18.24 27.46 -1.84
N ASP A 226 17.44 28.02 -2.76
CA ASP A 226 16.16 27.42 -3.13
C ASP A 226 16.35 25.98 -3.65
N ARG A 227 17.38 25.75 -4.48
CA ARG A 227 17.69 24.42 -5.03
C ARG A 227 18.11 23.42 -3.94
N ARG A 228 18.85 23.91 -2.94
CA ARG A 228 19.28 23.12 -1.77
C ARG A 228 18.09 22.79 -0.86
N ASP A 229 17.18 23.72 -0.66
CA ASP A 229 15.97 23.49 0.11
C ASP A 229 15.05 22.48 -0.59
N VAL A 230 14.85 22.61 -1.91
CA VAL A 230 14.02 21.68 -2.71
C VAL A 230 14.54 20.24 -2.63
N LYS A 231 15.85 20.01 -2.80
CA LYS A 231 16.39 18.64 -2.70
C LYS A 231 16.28 18.06 -1.28
N PHE A 232 16.39 18.90 -0.25
CA PHE A 232 16.22 18.46 1.14
C PHE A 232 14.76 18.14 1.46
N TRP A 233 13.84 19.00 1.06
CA TRP A 233 12.40 18.81 1.25
C TRP A 233 11.89 17.53 0.60
N PHE A 234 12.39 17.17 -0.59
CA PHE A 234 12.02 15.92 -1.24
C PHE A 234 12.32 14.67 -0.40
N TYR A 235 13.33 14.73 0.48
CA TYR A 235 13.56 13.69 1.47
C TYR A 235 12.64 13.87 2.68
N LEU A 236 12.72 15.04 3.33
CA LEU A 236 12.06 15.29 4.61
C LEU A 236 10.54 15.04 4.54
N ALA A 237 9.90 15.45 3.45
CA ALA A 237 8.45 15.31 3.27
C ALA A 237 7.98 13.85 3.19
N ASN A 238 8.86 12.92 2.79
CA ASN A 238 8.58 11.49 2.66
C ASN A 238 8.96 10.67 3.90
N PHE A 239 9.37 11.30 5.00
CA PHE A 239 9.58 10.59 6.26
C PHE A 239 8.26 10.44 7.00
N ASP A 240 8.08 9.27 7.62
CA ASP A 240 7.02 9.04 8.58
C ASP A 240 6.94 10.16 9.64
N PRO A 241 5.74 10.64 10.03
CA PRO A 241 5.59 11.71 11.02
C PRO A 241 6.29 11.45 12.35
N ASP A 242 6.43 10.19 12.80
CA ASP A 242 7.15 9.88 14.03
C ASP A 242 8.62 10.28 13.96
N PHE A 243 9.26 10.14 12.79
CA PHE A 243 10.65 10.57 12.60
C PHE A 243 10.82 12.09 12.58
N LEU A 244 9.76 12.82 12.24
CA LEU A 244 9.74 14.29 12.23
C LEU A 244 9.49 14.86 13.64
N GLU A 245 8.67 14.17 14.43
CA GLU A 245 8.14 14.69 15.69
C GLU A 245 8.94 14.23 16.93
N ARG A 246 9.67 13.12 16.83
CA ARG A 246 10.39 12.54 17.97
C ARG A 246 11.64 11.76 17.56
N LYS A 247 12.44 11.41 18.57
CA LYS A 247 13.56 10.48 18.40
C LYS A 247 13.02 9.06 18.35
N VAL A 248 13.32 8.34 17.28
CA VAL A 248 12.89 6.94 17.10
C VAL A 248 14.10 6.03 17.12
N ARG A 249 14.13 5.11 18.10
CA ARG A 249 15.15 4.05 18.16
C ARG A 249 14.70 2.89 17.29
N LEU A 250 15.45 2.63 16.23
CA LEU A 250 15.17 1.54 15.30
C LEU A 250 15.61 0.18 15.88
N VAL A 251 15.04 -0.90 15.35
CA VAL A 251 15.37 -2.28 15.74
C VAL A 251 16.86 -2.64 15.59
N THR A 252 17.57 -1.96 14.68
CA THR A 252 19.01 -2.11 14.46
C THR A 252 19.87 -1.44 15.55
N GLY A 253 19.23 -0.72 16.48
CA GLY A 253 19.88 -0.01 17.57
C GLY A 253 20.28 1.43 17.24
N THR A 254 20.19 1.85 15.98
CA THR A 254 20.39 3.25 15.56
C THR A 254 19.19 4.11 15.90
N THR A 255 19.40 5.42 16.02
CA THR A 255 18.32 6.40 16.25
C THR A 255 18.19 7.33 15.05
N VAL A 256 16.95 7.57 14.62
CA VAL A 256 16.58 8.67 13.72
C VAL A 256 16.05 9.82 14.57
N ASP A 257 16.55 11.01 14.31
CA ASP A 257 16.16 12.24 14.99
C ASP A 257 16.26 13.40 14.01
N LEU A 258 15.12 13.99 13.63
CA LEU A 258 15.04 15.15 12.75
C LEU A 258 14.48 16.39 13.48
N THR A 259 14.25 16.29 14.79
CA THR A 259 13.56 17.32 15.61
C THR A 259 14.36 18.62 15.77
N ASP A 260 15.65 18.61 15.43
CA ASP A 260 16.48 19.81 15.34
C ASP A 260 16.36 20.53 13.99
N LEU A 261 15.87 19.85 12.95
CA LEU A 261 15.71 20.39 11.60
C LEU A 261 14.28 20.87 11.32
N VAL A 262 13.28 20.15 11.83
CA VAL A 262 11.86 20.41 11.59
C VAL A 262 11.08 20.49 12.89
N GLN A 263 9.97 21.24 12.89
CA GLN A 263 8.97 21.22 13.96
C GLN A 263 7.56 21.25 13.39
N LYS A 264 6.64 20.57 14.09
CA LYS A 264 5.20 20.67 13.86
C LYS A 264 4.64 21.96 14.48
N LEU A 265 3.69 22.58 13.82
CA LEU A 265 2.96 23.76 14.25
C LEU A 265 1.57 23.37 14.82
N ASN A 266 0.89 24.33 15.45
CA ASN A 266 -0.41 24.08 16.08
C ASN A 266 -1.51 23.68 15.09
N ASP A 267 -1.38 24.10 13.83
CA ASP A 267 -2.28 23.73 12.72
C ASP A 267 -1.94 22.37 12.09
N GLY A 268 -0.94 21.66 12.62
CA GLY A 268 -0.49 20.37 12.12
C GLY A 268 0.50 20.43 10.96
N SER A 269 0.80 21.61 10.41
CA SER A 269 1.83 21.79 9.39
C SER A 269 3.25 21.74 9.97
N TYR A 270 4.26 21.59 9.12
CA TYR A 270 5.66 21.53 9.52
C TYR A 270 6.47 22.68 8.91
N ARG A 271 7.42 23.20 9.69
CA ARG A 271 8.39 24.20 9.23
C ARG A 271 9.82 23.84 9.64
N LEU A 272 10.78 24.34 8.87
CA LEU A 272 12.19 24.24 9.21
C LEU A 272 12.53 25.12 10.43
N LYS A 273 13.47 24.64 11.24
CA LYS A 273 13.97 25.36 12.43
C LYS A 273 15.21 26.21 12.12
N LYS A 274 15.84 25.97 10.98
CA LYS A 274 17.06 26.64 10.51
C LYS A 274 17.14 26.60 8.99
N THR A 275 18.00 27.43 8.43
CA THR A 275 18.40 27.34 7.03
C THR A 275 19.13 26.02 6.76
N ILE A 276 18.75 25.32 5.69
CA ILE A 276 19.35 24.03 5.33
C ILE A 276 20.73 24.22 4.70
N THR A 277 21.67 23.40 5.15
CA THR A 277 23.03 23.34 4.64
C THR A 277 23.28 22.08 3.81
N GLU A 278 24.41 22.01 3.11
CA GLU A 278 24.84 20.77 2.44
C GLU A 278 25.08 19.62 3.42
N ASP A 279 25.46 19.95 4.66
CA ASP A 279 25.67 18.99 5.73
C ASP A 279 24.34 18.36 6.18
N ASP A 280 23.24 19.12 6.17
CA ASP A 280 21.89 18.60 6.43
C ASP A 280 21.40 17.72 5.27
N CYS A 281 21.72 18.08 4.02
CA CYS A 281 21.45 17.23 2.85
C CYS A 281 22.24 15.91 2.88
N ASN A 282 23.47 15.93 3.41
CA ASN A 282 24.23 14.70 3.65
C ASN A 282 23.62 13.88 4.79
N ARG A 283 23.26 14.54 5.88
CA ARG A 283 22.66 13.90 7.06
C ARG A 283 21.35 13.19 6.71
N ILE A 284 20.45 13.81 5.96
CA ILE A 284 19.14 13.20 5.66
C ILE A 284 19.30 11.89 4.87
N VAL A 285 20.33 11.78 4.01
CA VAL A 285 20.67 10.51 3.34
C VAL A 285 21.13 9.44 4.34
N ALA A 286 21.92 9.82 5.35
CA ALA A 286 22.33 8.89 6.41
C ALA A 286 21.14 8.45 7.28
N GLU A 287 20.19 9.35 7.58
CA GLU A 287 18.95 9.01 8.28
C GLU A 287 18.08 8.07 7.45
N THR A 288 17.94 8.33 6.14
CA THR A 288 17.25 7.42 5.21
C THR A 288 17.88 6.04 5.22
N TYR A 289 19.21 5.94 5.14
CA TYR A 289 19.90 4.65 5.20
C TYR A 289 19.54 3.85 6.46
N LYS A 290 19.47 4.49 7.64
CA LYS A 290 19.12 3.81 8.89
C LYS A 290 17.71 3.20 8.83
N VAL A 291 16.74 3.94 8.28
CA VAL A 291 15.37 3.43 8.12
C VAL A 291 15.36 2.26 7.14
N MET A 292 15.95 2.43 5.95
CA MET A 292 16.00 1.38 4.92
C MET A 292 16.67 0.09 5.44
N ALA A 293 17.79 0.22 6.16
CA ALA A 293 18.51 -0.91 6.76
C ALA A 293 17.76 -1.58 7.92
N SER A 294 16.67 -0.97 8.41
CA SER A 294 15.86 -1.49 9.51
C SER A 294 14.58 -2.18 9.06
N ILE A 295 14.20 -2.08 7.77
CA ILE A 295 12.97 -2.68 7.22
C ILE A 295 12.98 -4.20 7.36
N VAL A 296 13.92 -4.92 6.73
CA VAL A 296 13.96 -6.40 6.85
C VAL A 296 14.16 -6.86 8.30
N PRO A 297 15.04 -6.24 9.11
CA PRO A 297 15.16 -6.58 10.53
C PRO A 297 13.88 -6.45 11.36
N VAL A 298 13.07 -5.40 11.17
CA VAL A 298 11.84 -5.23 11.97
C VAL A 298 10.81 -6.29 11.61
N HIS A 299 10.67 -6.60 10.32
CA HIS A 299 9.81 -7.69 9.86
C HIS A 299 10.25 -9.03 10.44
N ARG A 300 11.56 -9.34 10.42
CA ARG A 300 12.09 -10.58 11.02
C ARG A 300 11.86 -10.67 12.52
N LYS A 301 11.95 -9.55 13.24
CA LYS A 301 11.69 -9.50 14.69
C LYS A 301 10.22 -9.82 14.99
N MET A 302 9.30 -9.26 14.19
CA MET A 302 7.86 -9.39 14.41
C MET A 302 7.27 -10.66 13.77
N MET A 303 8.01 -11.32 12.89
CA MET A 303 7.56 -12.48 12.12
C MET A 303 7.07 -13.62 13.02
N TYR A 304 5.87 -14.10 12.74
CA TYR A 304 5.20 -15.22 13.37
C TYR A 304 5.92 -16.52 13.01
N ASP A 305 6.38 -17.23 14.04
CA ASP A 305 6.95 -18.56 13.94
C ASP A 305 5.83 -19.58 14.26
N PRO A 306 5.32 -20.32 13.25
CA PRO A 306 4.21 -21.25 13.47
C PRO A 306 4.58 -22.45 14.35
N ALA A 307 5.86 -22.80 14.48
CA ALA A 307 6.30 -23.85 15.40
C ALA A 307 6.29 -23.37 16.85
N LYS A 308 6.65 -22.11 17.09
CA LYS A 308 6.68 -21.51 18.43
C LYS A 308 5.37 -20.82 18.83
N LYS A 309 4.47 -20.57 17.88
CA LYS A 309 3.22 -19.81 18.06
C LYS A 309 3.48 -18.42 18.66
N LYS A 310 4.53 -17.74 18.21
CA LYS A 310 4.99 -16.42 18.69
C LYS A 310 5.34 -15.50 17.53
N GLY A 311 5.21 -14.20 17.74
CA GLY A 311 5.30 -13.16 16.71
C GLY A 311 3.91 -12.64 16.37
N GLN A 312 3.83 -11.49 15.69
CA GLN A 312 2.57 -10.81 15.39
C GLN A 312 2.27 -10.76 13.89
N ILE A 313 3.29 -10.86 13.02
CA ILE A 313 3.06 -10.74 11.58
C ILE A 313 3.40 -12.02 10.82
N GLU A 314 2.59 -12.42 9.85
CA GLU A 314 3.07 -13.33 8.81
C GLU A 314 3.70 -12.48 7.71
N VAL A 315 4.91 -12.84 7.26
CA VAL A 315 5.53 -12.19 6.10
C VAL A 315 5.36 -13.10 4.90
N THR A 316 4.74 -12.59 3.84
CA THR A 316 4.54 -13.31 2.57
C THR A 316 5.23 -12.60 1.42
N THR A 317 5.11 -13.16 0.23
CA THR A 317 5.71 -12.62 -0.99
C THR A 317 4.82 -12.83 -2.21
N THR A 318 5.29 -12.42 -3.38
CA THR A 318 4.63 -12.53 -4.70
C THR A 318 5.52 -13.34 -5.66
N PRO A 319 5.06 -13.70 -6.86
CA PRO A 319 5.97 -14.01 -7.97
C PRO A 319 7.04 -12.91 -8.12
N PHE A 320 8.28 -13.28 -8.46
CA PHE A 320 9.48 -12.46 -8.17
C PHE A 320 9.44 -11.03 -8.71
N TYR A 321 9.15 -10.86 -10.00
CA TYR A 321 9.03 -9.56 -10.65
C TYR A 321 7.57 -9.12 -10.83
N HIS A 322 6.68 -9.62 -9.97
CA HIS A 322 5.26 -9.27 -9.98
C HIS A 322 4.51 -9.51 -11.31
N PRO A 323 4.75 -10.59 -12.09
CA PRO A 323 3.92 -10.87 -13.28
C PRO A 323 2.49 -11.25 -12.91
N ILE A 324 1.54 -10.94 -13.80
CA ILE A 324 0.20 -11.57 -13.81
C ILE A 324 0.39 -13.05 -14.13
N LEU A 325 0.52 -13.86 -13.07
CA LEU A 325 1.00 -15.24 -13.17
C LEU A 325 0.20 -16.11 -14.16
N PRO A 326 -1.15 -16.02 -14.22
CA PRO A 326 -1.93 -16.73 -15.24
C PRO A 326 -1.56 -16.36 -16.68
N LEU A 327 -1.30 -15.08 -16.98
CA LEU A 327 -1.04 -14.63 -18.34
C LEU A 327 0.34 -15.05 -18.87
N ILE A 328 1.35 -15.12 -17.99
CA ILE A 328 2.66 -15.66 -18.39
C ILE A 328 2.68 -17.20 -18.40
N TYR A 329 1.76 -17.83 -17.66
CA TYR A 329 1.55 -19.27 -17.74
C TYR A 329 0.92 -19.63 -19.08
N ASP A 330 -0.20 -19.00 -19.43
CA ASP A 330 -0.87 -19.09 -20.72
C ASP A 330 -1.82 -17.88 -20.91
N SER A 331 -1.47 -16.97 -21.82
CA SER A 331 -2.24 -15.75 -22.07
C SER A 331 -3.64 -16.02 -22.62
N ASP A 332 -3.90 -17.17 -23.24
CA ASP A 332 -5.24 -17.53 -23.73
C ASP A 332 -6.23 -17.81 -22.58
N LEU A 333 -5.76 -17.97 -21.33
CA LEU A 333 -6.63 -18.03 -20.16
C LEU A 333 -7.49 -16.77 -20.00
N ALA A 334 -7.05 -15.63 -20.54
CA ALA A 334 -7.84 -14.40 -20.56
C ALA A 334 -9.17 -14.56 -21.32
N ARG A 335 -9.22 -15.42 -22.35
CA ARG A 335 -10.44 -15.65 -23.13
C ARG A 335 -11.60 -16.22 -22.32
N LEU A 336 -11.30 -16.86 -21.19
CA LEU A 336 -12.32 -17.42 -20.31
C LEU A 336 -13.09 -16.33 -19.57
N SER A 337 -12.41 -15.24 -19.20
CA SER A 337 -13.03 -14.09 -18.54
C SER A 337 -13.31 -12.90 -19.46
N GLN A 338 -12.77 -12.94 -20.68
CA GLN A 338 -12.79 -11.87 -21.68
C GLN A 338 -12.94 -12.47 -23.10
N PRO A 339 -14.08 -13.13 -23.40
CA PRO A 339 -14.24 -13.88 -24.65
C PRO A 339 -14.30 -13.00 -25.90
N ASP A 340 -14.69 -11.72 -25.75
CA ASP A 340 -14.96 -10.80 -26.85
C ASP A 340 -13.81 -9.81 -27.11
N ASP A 341 -12.84 -9.73 -26.20
CA ASP A 341 -11.71 -8.81 -26.31
C ASP A 341 -10.72 -9.27 -27.39
N PRO A 342 -10.09 -8.33 -28.13
CA PRO A 342 -9.02 -8.70 -29.05
C PRO A 342 -7.84 -9.24 -28.25
N MET A 343 -7.35 -10.40 -28.64
CA MET A 343 -6.24 -11.08 -27.97
C MET A 343 -4.96 -11.03 -28.82
N PRO A 344 -3.78 -10.89 -28.19
CA PRO A 344 -2.52 -10.97 -28.90
C PRO A 344 -2.23 -12.41 -29.32
N ALA A 345 -1.12 -12.63 -30.02
CA ALA A 345 -0.63 -13.98 -30.23
C ALA A 345 -0.31 -14.65 -28.88
N ARG A 346 -0.72 -15.91 -28.72
CA ARG A 346 -0.60 -16.66 -27.46
C ARG A 346 0.84 -16.65 -26.91
N PHE A 347 0.96 -16.30 -25.64
CA PHE A 347 2.17 -16.42 -24.82
C PHE A 347 1.95 -17.56 -23.81
N ASP A 348 2.71 -18.65 -23.93
CA ASP A 348 2.50 -19.90 -23.17
C ASP A 348 3.85 -20.43 -22.65
N PHE A 349 4.27 -19.91 -21.49
CA PHE A 349 5.54 -20.27 -20.85
C PHE A 349 5.34 -20.63 -19.37
N PRO A 350 4.66 -21.75 -19.06
CA PRO A 350 4.37 -22.19 -17.68
C PRO A 350 5.63 -22.44 -16.86
N GLN A 351 6.77 -22.67 -17.52
CA GLN A 351 8.07 -22.82 -16.86
C GLN A 351 8.61 -21.47 -16.34
N ASP A 352 8.24 -20.34 -16.95
CA ASP A 352 8.62 -19.00 -16.47
C ASP A 352 7.75 -18.62 -15.27
N ALA A 353 6.44 -18.91 -15.30
CA ALA A 353 5.55 -18.81 -14.13
C ALA A 353 6.09 -19.62 -12.93
N SER A 354 6.52 -20.87 -13.16
CA SER A 354 7.13 -21.69 -12.12
C SER A 354 8.47 -21.13 -11.63
N GLU A 355 9.29 -20.55 -12.50
CA GLU A 355 10.57 -19.96 -12.10
C GLU A 355 10.36 -18.71 -11.23
N GLN A 356 9.43 -17.83 -11.60
CA GLN A 356 9.10 -16.60 -10.85
C GLN A 356 8.69 -16.90 -9.39
N VAL A 357 7.87 -17.93 -9.18
CA VAL A 357 7.51 -18.39 -7.82
C VAL A 357 8.72 -19.00 -7.10
N GLY A 358 9.50 -19.83 -7.79
CA GLY A 358 10.68 -20.48 -7.22
C GLY A 358 11.78 -19.50 -6.78
N MET A 359 12.09 -18.51 -7.62
CA MET A 359 13.03 -17.42 -7.31
C MET A 359 12.58 -16.65 -6.09
N SER A 360 11.28 -16.33 -5.99
CA SER A 360 10.74 -15.56 -4.87
C SER A 360 10.88 -16.32 -3.55
N VAL A 361 10.51 -17.61 -3.54
CA VAL A 361 10.69 -18.50 -2.38
C VAL A 361 12.17 -18.61 -1.99
N ALA A 362 13.09 -18.71 -2.94
CA ALA A 362 14.52 -18.78 -2.66
C ALA A 362 15.05 -17.47 -2.05
N TYR A 363 14.65 -16.32 -2.59
CA TYR A 363 15.06 -15.01 -2.09
C TYR A 363 14.47 -14.69 -0.72
N PHE A 364 13.20 -15.04 -0.49
CA PHE A 364 12.57 -14.95 0.82
C PHE A 364 13.33 -15.77 1.88
N ARG A 365 13.72 -17.01 1.56
CA ARG A 365 14.54 -17.85 2.46
C ARG A 365 15.87 -17.21 2.81
N LYS A 366 16.53 -16.57 1.85
CA LYS A 366 17.80 -15.85 2.07
C LYS A 366 17.64 -14.73 3.10
N LEU A 367 16.56 -13.94 3.01
CA LEU A 367 16.33 -12.78 3.88
C LEU A 367 15.77 -13.17 5.25
N PHE A 368 14.69 -13.95 5.27
CA PHE A 368 13.92 -14.23 6.48
C PHE A 368 14.35 -15.50 7.22
N ARG A 369 15.20 -16.34 6.61
CA ARG A 369 15.65 -17.64 7.16
C ARG A 369 14.51 -18.62 7.42
N ALA A 370 13.39 -18.43 6.73
CA ALA A 370 12.22 -19.28 6.71
C ALA A 370 11.68 -19.33 5.27
N ALA A 371 10.88 -20.33 4.92
CA ALA A 371 10.15 -20.32 3.65
C ALA A 371 8.85 -19.50 3.81
N PRO A 372 8.40 -18.76 2.79
CA PRO A 372 7.09 -18.13 2.84
C PRO A 372 6.03 -19.24 2.83
N ARG A 373 4.97 -19.06 3.61
CA ARG A 373 3.84 -19.99 3.67
C ARG A 373 2.66 -19.49 2.87
N GLY A 374 2.50 -18.17 2.79
CA GLY A 374 1.52 -17.51 1.95
C GLY A 374 2.12 -16.81 0.75
N MET A 375 1.28 -16.52 -0.22
CA MET A 375 1.59 -15.65 -1.35
C MET A 375 0.34 -14.85 -1.75
N TRP A 376 0.45 -13.53 -1.85
CA TRP A 376 -0.48 -12.75 -2.66
C TRP A 376 0.01 -12.86 -4.11
N PRO A 377 -0.72 -13.51 -5.03
CA PRO A 377 -0.39 -13.40 -6.45
C PRO A 377 -0.45 -11.92 -6.87
N ALA A 378 0.36 -11.52 -7.85
CA ALA A 378 0.35 -10.13 -8.33
C ALA A 378 -1.08 -9.73 -8.71
N GLU A 379 -1.57 -8.61 -8.16
CA GLU A 379 -2.93 -8.11 -8.44
C GLU A 379 -4.05 -9.09 -8.04
N GLY A 380 -3.78 -9.97 -7.07
CA GLY A 380 -4.70 -11.06 -6.70
C GLY A 380 -4.96 -12.02 -7.87
N SER A 381 -4.12 -12.03 -8.91
CA SER A 381 -4.39 -12.73 -10.16
C SER A 381 -4.23 -14.24 -10.04
N VAL A 382 -5.29 -14.96 -10.36
CA VAL A 382 -5.37 -16.41 -10.23
C VAL A 382 -6.08 -17.04 -11.42
N SER A 383 -5.83 -18.33 -11.63
CA SER A 383 -6.62 -19.23 -12.45
C SER A 383 -6.52 -20.63 -11.84
N HIS A 384 -7.40 -21.55 -12.24
CA HIS A 384 -7.29 -22.95 -11.79
C HIS A 384 -5.95 -23.58 -12.16
N ASP A 385 -5.44 -23.28 -13.35
CA ASP A 385 -4.23 -23.86 -13.95
C ASP A 385 -2.95 -23.55 -13.18
N VAL A 386 -2.84 -22.35 -12.60
CA VAL A 386 -1.64 -21.95 -11.85
C VAL A 386 -1.61 -22.49 -10.42
N ALA A 387 -2.69 -23.14 -9.92
CA ALA A 387 -2.76 -23.67 -8.56
C ALA A 387 -1.61 -24.64 -8.22
N ALA A 388 -1.22 -25.48 -9.19
CA ALA A 388 -0.15 -26.45 -9.03
C ALA A 388 1.23 -25.78 -8.88
N VAL A 389 1.42 -24.58 -9.44
CA VAL A 389 2.68 -23.83 -9.35
C VAL A 389 2.96 -23.43 -7.90
N PHE A 390 1.95 -22.91 -7.20
CA PHE A 390 2.06 -22.54 -5.79
C PHE A 390 2.38 -23.74 -4.89
N SER A 391 1.61 -24.83 -5.04
CA SER A 391 1.79 -26.05 -4.24
C SER A 391 3.17 -26.69 -4.46
N LYS A 392 3.65 -26.72 -5.71
CA LYS A 392 4.99 -27.23 -6.08
C LYS A 392 6.11 -26.53 -5.30
N HIS A 393 5.99 -25.22 -5.07
CA HIS A 393 7.01 -24.42 -4.39
C HIS A 393 6.78 -24.28 -2.88
N GLY A 394 5.79 -24.99 -2.32
CA GLY A 394 5.54 -25.07 -0.89
C GLY A 394 4.71 -23.93 -0.32
N ILE A 395 4.08 -23.12 -1.18
CA ILE A 395 3.05 -22.15 -0.78
C ILE A 395 1.82 -22.93 -0.31
N ARG A 396 1.29 -22.55 0.85
CA ARG A 396 0.19 -23.24 1.55
C ARG A 396 -1.11 -22.48 1.51
N TRP A 397 -1.05 -21.17 1.28
CA TRP A 397 -2.24 -20.36 1.10
C TRP A 397 -1.98 -19.23 0.11
N ILE A 398 -3.02 -18.85 -0.61
CA ILE A 398 -3.06 -17.68 -1.49
C ILE A 398 -4.35 -16.89 -1.21
N ALA A 399 -4.42 -15.65 -1.70
CA ALA A 399 -5.62 -14.85 -1.61
C ALA A 399 -5.93 -14.16 -2.95
N THR A 400 -7.21 -13.87 -3.16
CA THR A 400 -7.74 -13.20 -4.37
C THR A 400 -9.04 -12.47 -4.03
N ASP A 401 -9.89 -12.12 -5.00
CA ASP A 401 -11.06 -11.25 -4.83
C ASP A 401 -12.42 -11.96 -4.84
N GLU A 402 -13.39 -11.43 -4.10
CA GLU A 402 -14.75 -11.97 -4.04
C GLU A 402 -15.45 -12.08 -5.41
N ARG A 403 -15.11 -11.21 -6.38
CA ARG A 403 -15.64 -11.29 -7.75
C ARG A 403 -15.20 -12.58 -8.45
N ILE A 404 -14.03 -13.11 -8.11
CA ILE A 404 -13.54 -14.39 -8.61
C ILE A 404 -14.30 -15.54 -7.95
N LEU A 405 -14.53 -15.46 -6.62
CA LEU A 405 -15.36 -16.45 -5.93
C LEU A 405 -16.75 -16.54 -6.57
N ALA A 406 -17.40 -15.40 -6.81
CA ALA A 406 -18.74 -15.32 -7.40
C ALA A 406 -18.85 -16.05 -8.76
N LYS A 407 -17.77 -16.11 -9.54
CA LYS A 407 -17.71 -16.79 -10.85
C LYS A 407 -17.10 -18.20 -10.77
N SER A 408 -16.58 -18.61 -9.61
CA SER A 408 -15.95 -19.92 -9.40
C SER A 408 -16.97 -21.03 -9.12
N LYS A 409 -16.56 -22.29 -9.34
CA LYS A 409 -17.38 -23.47 -8.99
C LYS A 409 -17.13 -23.85 -7.53
N ALA A 410 -18.02 -23.39 -6.66
CA ALA A 410 -18.03 -23.64 -5.22
C ALA A 410 -19.41 -24.12 -4.77
N LYS A 411 -19.54 -24.82 -3.63
CA LYS A 411 -20.87 -25.16 -3.10
C LYS A 411 -21.49 -23.97 -2.37
N ARG A 412 -20.64 -23.15 -1.77
CA ARG A 412 -20.96 -21.89 -1.11
C ARG A 412 -20.14 -20.75 -1.74
N HIS A 413 -20.64 -19.53 -1.66
CA HIS A 413 -20.02 -18.35 -2.31
C HIS A 413 -19.73 -17.20 -1.35
N GLU A 414 -19.73 -17.47 -0.05
CA GLU A 414 -19.43 -16.48 0.97
C GLU A 414 -17.91 -16.30 1.12
N LYS A 415 -17.45 -15.06 0.94
CA LYS A 415 -16.04 -14.64 1.06
C LYS A 415 -15.45 -14.79 2.47
N TYR A 416 -16.31 -14.86 3.49
CA TYR A 416 -15.91 -14.99 4.89
C TYR A 416 -15.67 -16.45 5.34
N TYR A 417 -15.54 -17.38 4.38
CA TYR A 417 -15.01 -18.72 4.60
C TYR A 417 -13.80 -18.97 3.70
N PRO A 418 -12.75 -19.66 4.20
CA PRO A 418 -11.66 -20.13 3.35
C PRO A 418 -12.04 -21.42 2.61
N TYR A 419 -11.40 -21.64 1.46
CA TYR A 419 -11.64 -22.79 0.58
C TYR A 419 -10.35 -23.58 0.36
N ALA A 420 -10.46 -24.88 0.11
CA ALA A 420 -9.35 -25.73 -0.29
C ALA A 420 -9.27 -25.83 -1.81
N LEU A 421 -8.23 -25.23 -2.40
CA LEU A 421 -7.95 -25.34 -3.83
C LEU A 421 -7.12 -26.60 -4.13
N GLY A 422 -7.53 -27.34 -5.15
CA GLY A 422 -6.79 -28.47 -5.73
C GLY A 422 -7.11 -29.85 -5.15
N GLY A 423 -7.83 -29.94 -4.03
CA GLY A 423 -8.33 -31.21 -3.46
C GLY A 423 -7.32 -32.37 -3.53
N ASN A 424 -7.74 -33.50 -4.11
CA ASN A 424 -6.89 -34.69 -4.32
C ASN A 424 -5.93 -34.57 -5.53
N ALA A 425 -6.09 -33.56 -6.39
CA ALA A 425 -5.26 -33.38 -7.58
C ALA A 425 -3.89 -32.78 -7.25
N LEU A 426 -3.78 -32.01 -6.16
CA LEU A 426 -2.51 -31.51 -5.64
C LEU A 426 -1.99 -32.41 -4.53
N LYS A 427 -0.66 -32.60 -4.46
CA LYS A 427 -0.03 -33.32 -3.34
C LYS A 427 -0.37 -32.71 -1.97
N LYS A 428 -0.57 -31.38 -1.96
CA LYS A 428 -1.06 -30.63 -0.80
C LYS A 428 -2.04 -29.56 -1.30
N PRO A 429 -3.26 -29.50 -0.76
CA PRO A 429 -4.20 -28.44 -1.08
C PRO A 429 -3.66 -27.09 -0.62
N VAL A 430 -4.05 -26.04 -1.33
CA VAL A 430 -3.71 -24.65 -1.01
C VAL A 430 -4.95 -24.00 -0.43
N ALA A 431 -4.86 -23.38 0.75
CA ALA A 431 -5.96 -22.59 1.28
C ALA A 431 -6.15 -21.31 0.45
N LEU A 432 -7.38 -20.99 0.10
CA LEU A 432 -7.74 -19.82 -0.69
C LEU A 432 -8.70 -18.96 0.14
N VAL A 433 -8.36 -17.69 0.28
CA VAL A 433 -9.24 -16.68 0.91
C VAL A 433 -9.55 -15.56 -0.07
N PHE A 434 -10.70 -14.93 0.12
CA PHE A 434 -11.23 -13.93 -0.78
C PHE A 434 -11.35 -12.58 -0.06
N ARG A 435 -10.84 -11.55 -0.71
CA ARG A 435 -10.86 -10.15 -0.29
C ARG A 435 -12.31 -9.66 -0.22
N ASP A 436 -12.63 -8.97 0.85
CA ASP A 436 -13.78 -8.08 0.91
C ASP A 436 -13.43 -6.75 0.24
N THR A 437 -14.05 -6.48 -0.90
CA THR A 437 -13.69 -5.35 -1.75
C THR A 437 -14.08 -4.03 -1.12
N GLU A 438 -15.30 -3.93 -0.59
CA GLU A 438 -15.81 -2.71 0.01
C GLU A 438 -14.97 -2.26 1.20
N LEU A 439 -14.67 -3.17 2.15
CA LEU A 439 -13.87 -2.85 3.33
C LEU A 439 -12.45 -2.43 2.98
N SER A 440 -11.86 -3.09 1.98
CA SER A 440 -10.50 -2.80 1.52
C SER A 440 -10.44 -1.46 0.80
N ASP A 441 -11.41 -1.19 -0.10
CA ASP A 441 -11.51 0.06 -0.86
C ASP A 441 -11.83 1.25 0.03
N LYS A 442 -12.60 1.06 1.12
CA LYS A 442 -12.84 2.12 2.09
C LYS A 442 -11.53 2.64 2.70
N ILE A 443 -10.59 1.76 3.06
CA ILE A 443 -9.28 2.18 3.58
C ILE A 443 -8.46 2.89 2.50
N GLY A 444 -8.45 2.37 1.27
CA GLY A 444 -7.66 2.91 0.16
C GLY A 444 -8.18 4.26 -0.37
N PHE A 445 -9.50 4.43 -0.44
CA PHE A 445 -10.13 5.45 -1.28
C PHE A 445 -11.17 6.32 -0.58
N THR A 446 -11.84 5.81 0.46
CA THR A 446 -12.91 6.55 1.16
C THR A 446 -12.40 7.28 2.39
N TYR A 447 -11.69 6.59 3.28
CA TYR A 447 -11.26 7.11 4.58
C TYR A 447 -10.24 8.25 4.49
N LYS A 448 -9.64 8.47 3.32
CA LYS A 448 -8.74 9.60 3.06
C LYS A 448 -9.41 10.97 3.28
N GLU A 449 -10.74 11.04 3.19
CA GLU A 449 -11.56 12.24 3.40
C GLU A 449 -12.21 12.27 4.81
N MET A 450 -11.82 11.38 5.72
CA MET A 450 -12.37 11.29 7.09
C MET A 450 -11.30 11.57 8.15
N LYS A 451 -11.74 11.88 9.37
CA LYS A 451 -10.84 11.82 10.54
C LYS A 451 -10.54 10.38 10.88
N GLY A 452 -9.35 10.11 11.41
CA GLY A 452 -8.90 8.74 11.66
C GLY A 452 -9.81 7.96 12.61
N SER A 453 -10.30 8.63 13.67
CA SER A 453 -11.23 8.03 14.63
C SER A 453 -12.61 7.68 14.05
N GLU A 454 -13.15 8.52 13.16
CA GLU A 454 -14.42 8.28 12.46
C GLU A 454 -14.29 7.11 11.46
N ALA A 455 -13.18 7.08 10.72
CA ALA A 455 -12.87 5.99 9.80
C ALA A 455 -12.72 4.64 10.53
N ALA A 456 -12.05 4.65 11.69
CA ALA A 456 -11.89 3.44 12.50
C ALA A 456 -13.23 2.94 13.06
N GLU A 457 -14.13 3.83 13.49
CA GLU A 457 -15.48 3.47 13.89
C GLU A 457 -16.26 2.82 12.74
N ASP A 458 -16.30 3.45 11.55
CA ASP A 458 -17.01 2.89 10.39
C ASP A 458 -16.47 1.50 10.01
N PHE A 459 -15.15 1.31 10.05
CA PHE A 459 -14.54 0.01 9.77
C PHE A 459 -15.00 -1.04 10.78
N ILE A 460 -14.95 -0.72 12.07
CA ILE A 460 -15.38 -1.63 13.14
C ILE A 460 -16.86 -2.01 13.01
N GLN A 461 -17.73 -1.03 12.78
CA GLN A 461 -19.16 -1.31 12.56
C GLN A 461 -19.38 -2.17 11.31
N SER A 462 -18.60 -1.95 10.26
CA SER A 462 -18.71 -2.71 9.02
C SER A 462 -18.28 -4.17 9.20
N ILE A 463 -17.17 -4.46 9.90
CA ILE A 463 -16.75 -5.85 10.15
C ILE A 463 -17.69 -6.58 11.11
N LEU A 464 -18.31 -5.89 12.07
CA LEU A 464 -19.21 -6.52 13.04
C LEU A 464 -20.48 -7.10 12.39
N LYS A 465 -20.86 -6.62 11.19
CA LYS A 465 -21.94 -7.21 10.38
C LYS A 465 -21.63 -8.65 9.94
N PHE A 466 -20.34 -9.02 9.89
CA PHE A 466 -19.91 -10.38 9.56
C PHE A 466 -19.72 -11.26 10.79
N ALA A 467 -19.85 -10.71 12.00
CA ALA A 467 -19.67 -11.50 13.21
C ALA A 467 -20.74 -12.60 13.29
N PRO A 468 -20.36 -13.85 13.62
CA PRO A 468 -21.31 -14.96 13.63
C PRO A 468 -22.36 -14.78 14.73
N ASP A 469 -23.59 -15.16 14.41
CA ASP A 469 -24.69 -15.25 15.37
C ASP A 469 -24.57 -16.52 16.22
N GLU A 470 -25.41 -16.62 17.26
CA GLU A 470 -25.44 -17.81 18.12
C GLU A 470 -25.84 -19.05 17.30
N GLY A 471 -25.05 -20.12 17.40
CA GLY A 471 -25.26 -21.37 16.67
C GLY A 471 -24.59 -21.46 15.30
N GLU A 472 -24.01 -20.38 14.77
CA GLU A 472 -23.26 -20.42 13.52
C GLU A 472 -21.87 -21.04 13.68
N SER A 473 -21.05 -21.03 12.63
CA SER A 473 -19.62 -21.41 12.67
C SER A 473 -18.71 -20.18 12.71
N ASP A 474 -17.45 -20.39 13.11
CA ASP A 474 -16.42 -19.36 13.03
C ASP A 474 -16.28 -18.87 11.57
N ARG A 475 -16.09 -17.56 11.40
CA ARG A 475 -15.95 -16.91 10.08
C ARG A 475 -14.57 -16.28 9.97
N LEU A 476 -14.01 -16.18 8.77
CA LEU A 476 -12.73 -15.54 8.48
C LEU A 476 -12.93 -14.47 7.40
N LEU A 477 -13.02 -13.20 7.82
CA LEU A 477 -13.10 -12.06 6.92
C LEU A 477 -11.70 -11.59 6.55
N THR A 478 -11.46 -11.39 5.25
CA THR A 478 -10.14 -11.01 4.74
C THR A 478 -10.21 -9.63 4.07
N VAL A 479 -9.33 -8.72 4.50
CA VAL A 479 -9.21 -7.36 3.97
C VAL A 479 -7.78 -7.20 3.45
N ILE A 480 -7.65 -6.80 2.18
CA ILE A 480 -6.38 -6.78 1.46
C ILE A 480 -6.32 -5.53 0.59
N LEU A 481 -5.23 -4.79 0.70
CA LEU A 481 -4.97 -3.63 -0.14
C LEU A 481 -3.48 -3.31 -0.15
N ASP A 482 -3.10 -2.43 -1.06
CA ASP A 482 -1.80 -1.79 -1.07
C ASP A 482 -1.53 -1.11 0.28
N GLY A 483 -0.35 -1.39 0.80
CA GLY A 483 0.07 -1.01 2.13
C GLY A 483 0.68 0.39 2.18
N GLU A 484 1.18 0.93 1.09
CA GLU A 484 1.93 2.21 1.08
C GLU A 484 1.18 3.38 0.42
N ASN A 485 0.28 3.08 -0.53
CA ASN A 485 -0.27 4.08 -1.43
C ASN A 485 -1.36 4.96 -0.80
N ALA A 486 -2.15 4.43 0.13
CA ALA A 486 -3.33 5.15 0.65
C ALA A 486 -2.97 6.36 1.51
N TRP A 487 -1.94 6.23 2.35
CA TRP A 487 -1.72 7.13 3.49
C TRP A 487 -1.29 8.54 3.11
N GLU A 488 -0.62 8.70 1.95
CA GLU A 488 -0.23 10.01 1.42
C GLU A 488 -1.41 10.87 0.97
N TRP A 489 -2.63 10.32 0.95
CA TRP A 489 -3.86 11.01 0.57
C TRP A 489 -4.78 11.35 1.74
N TYR A 490 -4.48 10.89 2.97
CA TYR A 490 -5.31 11.17 4.14
C TYR A 490 -5.21 12.66 4.52
N ARG A 491 -6.30 13.40 4.30
CA ARG A 491 -6.31 14.87 4.45
C ARG A 491 -6.34 15.33 5.89
N PHE A 492 -7.10 14.64 6.73
CA PHE A 492 -7.29 15.02 8.14
C PHE A 492 -6.39 14.25 9.10
N ASP A 493 -5.74 13.20 8.65
CA ASP A 493 -4.88 12.33 9.43
C ASP A 493 -3.53 12.17 8.73
N ASN A 494 -2.47 12.72 9.31
CA ASN A 494 -1.17 12.69 8.67
C ASN A 494 -0.63 11.26 8.61
N ASP A 495 -0.48 10.74 7.40
CA ASP A 495 -0.06 9.37 7.13
C ASP A 495 -1.00 8.29 7.72
N GLY A 496 -2.29 8.57 7.94
CA GLY A 496 -3.25 7.58 8.45
C GLY A 496 -2.95 7.07 9.87
N LYS A 497 -2.14 7.80 10.65
CA LYS A 497 -1.67 7.38 11.98
C LYS A 497 -2.79 7.33 13.00
N GLU A 498 -3.68 8.31 13.04
CA GLU A 498 -4.84 8.31 13.92
C GLU A 498 -5.73 7.10 13.63
N PHE A 499 -6.03 6.86 12.35
CA PHE A 499 -6.83 5.71 11.89
C PHE A 499 -6.21 4.37 12.34
N ARG A 500 -4.93 4.12 12.04
CA ARG A 500 -4.27 2.85 12.40
C ARG A 500 -4.25 2.63 13.91
N ASN A 501 -3.89 3.67 14.69
CA ASN A 501 -3.84 3.57 16.15
C ASN A 501 -5.23 3.30 16.76
N GLU A 502 -6.27 3.97 16.26
CA GLU A 502 -7.63 3.82 16.77
C GLU A 502 -8.25 2.48 16.38
N LEU A 503 -8.03 2.05 15.13
CA LEU A 503 -8.41 0.72 14.65
C LEU A 503 -7.82 -0.38 15.54
N TYR A 504 -6.51 -0.31 15.85
CA TYR A 504 -5.85 -1.32 16.67
C TYR A 504 -6.29 -1.29 18.14
N ARG A 505 -6.61 -0.13 18.69
CA ARG A 505 -7.21 -0.04 20.04
C ARG A 505 -8.55 -0.77 20.09
N ARG A 506 -9.44 -0.49 19.15
CA ARG A 506 -10.78 -1.09 19.09
C ARG A 506 -10.75 -2.59 18.82
N LEU A 507 -9.87 -3.04 17.91
CA LEU A 507 -9.67 -4.47 17.66
C LEU A 507 -9.08 -5.20 18.89
N THR A 508 -8.24 -4.52 19.68
CA THR A 508 -7.73 -5.08 20.95
C THR A 508 -8.86 -5.30 21.95
N GLU A 509 -9.84 -4.39 22.02
CA GLU A 509 -11.01 -4.55 22.88
C GLU A 509 -11.92 -5.69 22.41
N LEU A 510 -12.15 -5.82 21.10
CA LEU A 510 -12.91 -6.92 20.52
C LEU A 510 -12.20 -8.28 20.68
N HIS A 511 -10.87 -8.30 20.71
CA HIS A 511 -10.10 -9.50 21.01
C HIS A 511 -10.38 -10.00 22.43
N ARG A 512 -10.45 -9.10 23.41
CA ARG A 512 -10.71 -9.46 24.82
C ARG A 512 -12.07 -10.12 25.02
N SER A 513 -13.10 -9.66 24.30
CA SER A 513 -14.43 -10.29 24.32
C SER A 513 -14.49 -11.58 23.49
N GLY A 514 -13.49 -11.85 22.63
CA GLY A 514 -13.48 -12.97 21.70
C GLY A 514 -14.45 -12.79 20.52
N ARG A 515 -15.06 -11.61 20.37
CA ARG A 515 -16.01 -11.32 19.28
C ARG A 515 -15.29 -11.20 17.94
N VAL A 516 -14.15 -10.50 17.91
CA VAL A 516 -13.28 -10.39 16.75
C VAL A 516 -11.84 -10.66 17.15
N ILE A 517 -11.15 -11.54 16.43
CA ILE A 517 -9.73 -11.83 16.64
C ILE A 517 -8.97 -11.59 15.33
N THR A 518 -8.02 -10.67 15.33
CA THR A 518 -7.10 -10.51 14.20
C THR A 518 -6.13 -11.69 14.14
N THR A 519 -5.89 -12.22 12.95
CA THR A 519 -5.06 -13.41 12.78
C THR A 519 -4.32 -13.38 11.45
N THR A 520 -3.19 -14.08 11.41
CA THR A 520 -2.54 -14.45 10.15
C THR A 520 -3.13 -15.74 9.62
N MET A 521 -2.95 -16.03 8.33
CA MET A 521 -3.45 -17.29 7.76
C MET A 521 -2.78 -18.52 8.36
N SER A 522 -1.48 -18.47 8.63
CA SER A 522 -0.77 -19.56 9.29
C SER A 522 -1.23 -19.76 10.74
N GLU A 523 -1.53 -18.68 11.46
CA GLU A 523 -2.08 -18.74 12.81
C GLU A 523 -3.51 -19.31 12.83
N TYR A 524 -4.37 -18.87 11.89
CA TYR A 524 -5.73 -19.37 11.75
C TYR A 524 -5.77 -20.87 11.43
N THR A 525 -4.97 -21.29 10.45
CA THR A 525 -4.98 -22.68 9.96
C THR A 525 -4.37 -23.67 10.96
N GLU A 526 -3.31 -23.27 11.66
CA GLU A 526 -2.62 -24.14 12.62
C GLU A 526 -3.02 -23.92 14.08
N GLY A 527 -3.82 -22.89 14.37
CA GLY A 527 -4.22 -22.49 15.71
C GLY A 527 -3.13 -21.79 16.52
N ASN A 528 -3.56 -21.04 17.52
CA ASN A 528 -2.74 -20.43 18.55
C ASN A 528 -3.48 -20.39 19.91
N PRO A 529 -3.24 -21.39 20.77
CA PRO A 529 -3.93 -21.50 22.06
C PRO A 529 -3.74 -20.29 22.99
N SER A 530 -2.59 -19.63 22.97
CA SER A 530 -2.33 -18.47 23.84
C SER A 530 -3.19 -17.25 23.47
N ARG A 531 -3.60 -17.17 22.20
CA ARG A 531 -4.52 -16.14 21.68
C ARG A 531 -5.95 -16.66 21.50
N LYS A 532 -6.27 -17.84 22.07
CA LYS A 532 -7.59 -18.48 21.99
C LYS A 532 -8.07 -18.77 20.56
N VAL A 533 -7.14 -18.95 19.61
CA VAL A 533 -7.42 -19.31 18.21
C VAL A 533 -7.34 -20.85 18.08
N PRO A 534 -8.45 -21.57 17.82
CA PRO A 534 -8.44 -22.99 17.50
C PRO A 534 -7.89 -23.22 16.08
N PRO A 535 -7.38 -24.43 15.76
CA PRO A 535 -6.90 -24.76 14.43
C PRO A 535 -8.04 -24.97 13.42
N HIS A 536 -7.89 -24.40 12.23
CA HIS A 536 -8.79 -24.56 11.08
C HIS A 536 -8.04 -25.22 9.91
N PRO A 537 -7.85 -26.55 9.93
CA PRO A 537 -6.95 -27.21 8.99
C PRO A 537 -7.55 -27.24 7.57
N VAL A 538 -6.66 -27.12 6.57
CA VAL A 538 -7.05 -26.95 5.15
C VAL A 538 -7.86 -28.12 4.61
N ASP A 539 -7.62 -29.34 5.09
CA ASP A 539 -8.34 -30.56 4.70
C ASP A 539 -9.82 -30.57 5.16
N LYS A 540 -10.19 -29.71 6.11
CA LYS A 540 -11.57 -29.51 6.55
C LYS A 540 -12.26 -28.30 5.89
N MET A 541 -11.53 -27.51 5.11
CA MET A 541 -12.13 -26.42 4.34
C MET A 541 -12.96 -26.98 3.21
N GLU A 542 -13.92 -26.18 2.72
CA GLU A 542 -14.72 -26.58 1.58
C GLU A 542 -13.85 -26.66 0.31
N PRO A 543 -13.91 -27.77 -0.45
CA PRO A 543 -13.22 -27.84 -1.73
C PRO A 543 -13.78 -26.83 -2.73
N LEU A 544 -12.90 -26.05 -3.36
CA LEU A 544 -13.23 -25.28 -4.55
C LEU A 544 -12.97 -26.16 -5.78
N GLU A 545 -14.03 -26.51 -6.51
CA GLU A 545 -13.94 -27.45 -7.64
C GLU A 545 -13.16 -26.83 -8.80
N TRP A 546 -13.47 -25.58 -9.13
CA TRP A 546 -12.80 -24.85 -10.20
C TRP A 546 -12.71 -23.36 -9.88
N LEU A 547 -11.53 -22.78 -10.12
CA LEU A 547 -11.21 -21.40 -9.78
C LEU A 547 -11.27 -20.55 -11.05
N TRP A 548 -12.12 -19.53 -11.03
CA TRP A 548 -12.28 -18.59 -12.13
C TRP A 548 -10.97 -17.84 -12.43
N PRO A 549 -10.61 -17.64 -13.71
CA PRO A 549 -9.45 -16.83 -14.10
C PRO A 549 -9.77 -15.34 -14.02
N GLY A 550 -9.06 -14.62 -13.16
CA GLY A 550 -9.15 -13.16 -13.08
C GLY A 550 -8.20 -12.57 -12.06
N SER A 551 -8.31 -11.26 -11.87
CA SER A 551 -7.61 -10.46 -10.87
C SER A 551 -8.57 -9.85 -9.86
N TRP A 552 -8.03 -9.11 -8.89
CA TRP A 552 -8.84 -8.29 -7.99
C TRP A 552 -9.54 -7.11 -8.64
N ILE A 553 -9.10 -6.72 -9.83
CA ILE A 553 -9.74 -5.70 -10.65
C ILE A 553 -10.73 -6.40 -11.58
N ASN A 554 -11.99 -5.98 -11.51
CA ASN A 554 -13.12 -6.44 -12.34
C ASN A 554 -13.40 -7.96 -12.37
N GLY A 555 -12.58 -8.80 -11.73
CA GLY A 555 -12.67 -10.26 -11.81
C GLY A 555 -12.33 -10.81 -13.21
N ASN A 556 -11.42 -10.14 -13.92
CA ASN A 556 -10.87 -10.48 -15.25
C ASN A 556 -9.39 -9.99 -15.33
N TYR A 557 -8.84 -9.80 -16.54
CA TYR A 557 -7.46 -9.32 -16.75
C TYR A 557 -7.39 -8.10 -17.68
N ASP A 558 -8.46 -7.31 -17.79
CA ASP A 558 -8.63 -6.26 -18.80
C ASP A 558 -7.51 -5.22 -18.70
N THR A 559 -7.09 -4.92 -17.48
CA THR A 559 -6.01 -3.98 -17.13
C THR A 559 -4.61 -4.38 -17.64
N TRP A 560 -4.43 -5.61 -18.16
CA TRP A 560 -3.11 -6.06 -18.63
C TRP A 560 -3.12 -6.76 -19.98
N ILE A 561 -4.30 -7.07 -20.55
CA ILE A 561 -4.43 -7.74 -21.85
C ILE A 561 -5.84 -7.54 -22.42
N GLY A 562 -5.88 -7.02 -23.63
CA GLY A 562 -7.12 -6.79 -24.37
C GLY A 562 -7.05 -5.54 -25.23
N GLU A 563 -6.39 -4.49 -24.73
CA GLU A 563 -6.26 -3.23 -25.45
C GLU A 563 -5.13 -3.23 -26.50
N PRO A 564 -5.17 -2.34 -27.51
CA PRO A 564 -4.15 -2.28 -28.56
C PRO A 564 -2.71 -2.11 -28.04
N GLU A 565 -2.50 -1.22 -27.06
CA GLU A 565 -1.17 -0.95 -26.50
C GLU A 565 -0.66 -2.15 -25.68
N GLU A 566 -1.51 -2.75 -24.85
CA GLU A 566 -1.20 -3.96 -24.08
C GLU A 566 -0.86 -5.14 -25.00
N ASN A 567 -1.68 -5.35 -26.02
CA ASN A 567 -1.49 -6.42 -27.00
C ASN A 567 -0.18 -6.23 -27.79
N GLN A 568 0.19 -4.98 -28.08
CA GLN A 568 1.48 -4.67 -28.69
C GLN A 568 2.65 -5.00 -27.73
N ALA A 569 2.50 -4.73 -26.43
CA ALA A 569 3.48 -5.10 -25.42
C ALA A 569 3.64 -6.62 -25.30
N TRP A 570 2.52 -7.37 -25.30
CA TRP A 570 2.55 -8.84 -25.31
C TRP A 570 3.24 -9.39 -26.55
N GLU A 571 3.02 -8.80 -27.72
CA GLU A 571 3.71 -9.23 -28.95
C GLU A 571 5.22 -8.98 -28.86
N TYR A 572 5.65 -7.84 -28.32
CA TYR A 572 7.07 -7.56 -28.08
C TYR A 572 7.70 -8.55 -27.09
N LEU A 573 7.01 -8.82 -25.97
CA LEU A 573 7.44 -9.78 -24.96
C LEU A 573 7.58 -11.19 -25.56
N ARG A 574 6.56 -11.63 -26.33
CA ARG A 574 6.53 -12.92 -27.02
C ARG A 574 7.68 -13.05 -28.01
N ILE A 575 7.92 -12.04 -28.85
CA ILE A 575 9.05 -12.02 -29.81
C ILE A 575 10.38 -12.15 -29.07
N ALA A 576 10.60 -11.34 -28.02
CA ALA A 576 11.84 -11.39 -27.23
C ALA A 576 12.06 -12.76 -26.58
N ARG A 577 11.00 -13.34 -26.01
CA ARG A 577 11.07 -14.63 -25.34
C ARG A 577 11.33 -15.79 -26.31
N GLN A 578 10.73 -15.76 -27.51
CA GLN A 578 10.97 -16.75 -28.56
C GLN A 578 12.37 -16.62 -29.17
N ASP A 579 12.84 -15.39 -29.41
CA ASP A 579 14.20 -15.16 -29.89
C ASP A 579 15.24 -15.64 -28.87
N LEU A 580 14.98 -15.46 -27.56
CA LEU A 580 15.82 -15.99 -26.48
C LEU A 580 15.84 -17.52 -26.46
N GLU A 581 14.70 -18.18 -26.62
CA GLU A 581 14.61 -19.65 -26.72
C GLU A 581 15.35 -20.19 -27.94
N ASN A 582 15.08 -19.61 -29.11
CA ASN A 582 15.67 -20.00 -30.39
C ASN A 582 17.18 -19.78 -30.45
N SER A 583 17.71 -18.88 -29.60
CA SER A 583 19.16 -18.67 -29.48
C SER A 583 19.90 -19.88 -28.88
N GLY A 584 19.17 -20.80 -28.23
CA GLY A 584 19.74 -21.94 -27.49
C GLY A 584 20.38 -21.55 -26.16
N LEU A 585 20.20 -20.31 -25.69
CA LEU A 585 20.71 -19.88 -24.39
C LEU A 585 19.98 -20.61 -23.25
N LYS A 586 20.67 -21.56 -22.64
CA LYS A 586 20.10 -22.32 -21.51
C LYS A 586 19.74 -21.40 -20.35
N ARG A 587 18.58 -21.67 -19.74
CA ARG A 587 18.17 -21.04 -18.49
C ARG A 587 19.20 -21.36 -17.39
N PRO A 588 19.78 -20.36 -16.71
CA PRO A 588 20.67 -20.58 -15.58
C PRO A 588 19.87 -20.99 -14.35
N ASP A 589 20.48 -21.73 -13.43
CA ASP A 589 19.92 -21.94 -12.09
C ASP A 589 19.93 -20.60 -11.34
N MET A 590 18.76 -19.98 -11.21
CA MET A 590 18.62 -18.66 -10.62
C MET A 590 18.94 -18.64 -9.12
N SER A 591 18.89 -19.80 -8.44
CA SER A 591 19.27 -19.94 -7.02
C SER A 591 20.78 -20.02 -6.79
N ALA A 592 21.56 -20.33 -7.82
CA ALA A 592 23.02 -20.43 -7.71
C ALA A 592 23.69 -19.05 -7.50
N PRO A 593 24.90 -19.01 -6.93
CA PRO A 593 25.67 -17.77 -6.81
C PRO A 593 25.89 -17.07 -8.16
N VAL A 594 25.80 -15.75 -8.16
CA VAL A 594 26.02 -14.93 -9.36
C VAL A 594 27.47 -15.08 -9.82
N SER A 595 27.65 -15.43 -11.09
CA SER A 595 28.97 -15.52 -11.73
C SER A 595 29.68 -14.17 -11.81
N ARG A 596 31.00 -14.17 -11.93
CA ARG A 596 31.79 -12.93 -12.05
C ARG A 596 31.29 -12.06 -13.21
N LYS A 597 31.05 -10.76 -12.95
CA LYS A 597 30.62 -9.77 -13.95
C LYS A 597 31.51 -9.81 -15.20
N GLY A 598 30.88 -9.80 -16.37
CA GLY A 598 31.57 -9.86 -17.67
C GLY A 598 31.88 -11.26 -18.20
N THR A 599 31.60 -12.33 -17.45
CA THR A 599 31.69 -13.71 -17.97
C THR A 599 30.46 -14.09 -18.79
N PRO A 600 30.55 -15.06 -19.73
CA PRO A 600 29.38 -15.53 -20.47
C PRO A 600 28.23 -16.02 -19.59
N ALA A 601 28.55 -16.69 -18.47
CA ALA A 601 27.55 -17.15 -17.50
C ALA A 601 26.85 -15.99 -16.77
N TRP A 602 27.59 -14.92 -16.43
CA TRP A 602 26.98 -13.70 -15.88
C TRP A 602 26.05 -13.04 -16.89
N TYR A 603 26.48 -12.91 -18.14
CA TYR A 603 25.64 -12.39 -19.21
C TYR A 603 24.40 -13.25 -19.46
N ALA A 604 24.53 -14.58 -19.42
CA ALA A 604 23.39 -15.49 -19.56
C ALA A 604 22.36 -15.25 -18.45
N ARG A 605 22.81 -15.12 -17.20
CA ARG A 605 21.94 -14.74 -16.08
C ARG A 605 21.27 -13.39 -16.29
N LYS A 606 22.00 -12.34 -16.67
CA LYS A 606 21.41 -11.02 -16.91
C LYS A 606 20.38 -11.02 -18.04
N ALA A 607 20.56 -11.84 -19.08
CA ALA A 607 19.58 -11.99 -20.16
C ALA A 607 18.26 -12.58 -19.62
N TRP A 608 18.32 -13.66 -18.84
CA TRP A 608 17.15 -14.28 -18.24
C TRP A 608 16.51 -13.41 -17.14
N GLU A 609 17.30 -12.73 -16.30
CA GLU A 609 16.77 -11.74 -15.35
C GLU A 609 16.02 -10.60 -16.06
N SER A 610 16.54 -10.14 -17.21
CA SER A 610 15.86 -9.09 -17.99
C SER A 610 14.58 -9.61 -18.62
N MET A 611 14.56 -10.88 -19.04
CA MET A 611 13.35 -11.52 -19.56
C MET A 611 12.27 -11.61 -18.48
N TYR A 612 12.61 -12.11 -17.29
CA TYR A 612 11.68 -12.21 -16.16
C TYR A 612 11.25 -10.85 -15.62
N ALA A 613 12.11 -9.84 -15.68
CA ALA A 613 11.72 -8.48 -15.31
C ALA A 613 10.73 -7.88 -16.32
N ALA A 614 10.89 -8.13 -17.62
CA ALA A 614 9.96 -7.68 -18.65
C ALA A 614 8.55 -8.31 -18.54
N GLU A 615 8.42 -9.45 -17.85
CA GLU A 615 7.13 -10.09 -17.57
C GLU A 615 6.31 -9.39 -16.46
N GLY A 616 6.89 -8.43 -15.73
CA GLY A 616 6.22 -7.76 -14.61
C GLY A 616 4.94 -7.02 -15.02
N SER A 617 3.92 -7.08 -14.16
CA SER A 617 2.60 -6.47 -14.45
C SER A 617 2.67 -4.95 -14.52
N ASP A 618 3.61 -4.33 -13.81
CA ASP A 618 3.76 -2.87 -13.71
C ASP A 618 3.88 -2.19 -15.07
N TRP A 619 4.47 -2.86 -16.06
CA TRP A 619 4.63 -2.30 -17.40
C TRP A 619 3.29 -2.20 -18.12
N PHE A 620 2.50 -3.28 -18.02
CA PHE A 620 1.22 -3.44 -18.69
C PHE A 620 0.15 -2.57 -18.06
N TRP A 621 0.23 -2.33 -16.75
CA TRP A 621 -0.68 -1.45 -16.03
C TRP A 621 -0.80 -0.05 -16.64
N TRP A 622 0.25 0.47 -17.29
CA TRP A 622 0.26 1.83 -17.86
C TRP A 622 -0.01 1.88 -19.36
N TYR A 623 -0.35 0.75 -19.98
CA TYR A 623 -0.76 0.68 -21.37
C TYR A 623 -2.28 0.70 -21.48
N GLY A 624 -2.80 1.32 -22.53
CA GLY A 624 -4.25 1.40 -22.75
C GLY A 624 -4.91 2.63 -22.13
N SER A 625 -6.24 2.59 -22.04
CA SER A 625 -7.06 3.71 -21.60
C SER A 625 -7.55 3.60 -20.15
N ASP A 626 -7.44 2.41 -19.57
CA ASP A 626 -7.94 2.09 -18.24
C ASP A 626 -7.17 2.75 -17.09
N GLN A 627 -5.91 3.12 -17.30
CA GLN A 627 -5.06 3.69 -16.26
C GLN A 627 -4.29 4.92 -16.78
N SER A 628 -4.09 5.92 -15.91
CA SER A 628 -3.24 7.06 -16.20
C SER A 628 -2.61 7.62 -14.93
N SER A 629 -1.32 7.94 -14.97
CA SER A 629 -0.65 8.72 -13.91
C SER A 629 -0.77 10.24 -14.13
N GLY A 630 -1.64 10.70 -15.02
CA GLY A 630 -1.76 12.11 -15.38
C GLY A 630 -0.58 12.59 -16.24
N GLY A 631 -0.10 11.74 -17.16
CA GLY A 631 0.95 12.06 -18.13
C GLY A 631 2.38 11.73 -17.69
N THR A 632 2.55 10.96 -16.60
CA THR A 632 3.87 10.54 -16.11
C THR A 632 4.22 9.08 -16.43
N ASP A 633 3.50 8.46 -17.36
CA ASP A 633 3.56 7.02 -17.66
C ASP A 633 4.79 6.62 -18.51
N ARG A 634 5.32 7.56 -19.29
CA ARG A 634 6.45 7.35 -20.22
C ARG A 634 7.68 6.63 -19.61
N PRO A 635 8.11 6.88 -18.37
CA PRO A 635 9.22 6.13 -17.77
C PRO A 635 8.97 4.63 -17.65
N PHE A 636 7.72 4.18 -17.49
CA PHE A 636 7.38 2.76 -17.43
C PHE A 636 7.52 2.08 -18.80
N ASP A 637 7.04 2.73 -19.86
CA ASP A 637 7.25 2.26 -21.24
C ASP A 637 8.74 2.17 -21.59
N VAL A 638 9.51 3.20 -21.23
CA VAL A 638 10.98 3.19 -21.41
C VAL A 638 11.63 2.04 -20.63
N ALA A 639 11.16 1.74 -19.42
CA ALA A 639 11.69 0.65 -18.61
C ALA A 639 11.40 -0.72 -19.25
N PHE A 640 10.17 -0.97 -19.69
CA PHE A 640 9.77 -2.19 -20.39
C PHE A 640 10.64 -2.44 -21.62
N ILE A 641 10.74 -1.45 -22.51
CA ILE A 641 11.57 -1.52 -23.72
C ILE A 641 13.03 -1.75 -23.36
N THR A 642 13.53 -1.08 -22.33
CA THR A 642 14.90 -1.27 -21.84
C THR A 642 15.15 -2.72 -21.42
N TYR A 643 14.21 -3.39 -20.75
CA TYR A 643 14.35 -4.81 -20.41
C TYR A 643 14.37 -5.70 -21.65
N LEU A 644 13.48 -5.47 -22.61
CA LEU A 644 13.47 -6.20 -23.88
C LEU A 644 14.82 -6.06 -24.60
N GLU A 645 15.31 -4.84 -24.79
CA GLU A 645 16.62 -4.57 -25.42
C GLU A 645 17.78 -5.25 -24.66
N ASN A 646 17.67 -5.29 -23.33
CA ASN A 646 18.67 -5.92 -22.47
C ASN A 646 18.72 -7.43 -22.61
N VAL A 647 17.59 -8.11 -22.87
CA VAL A 647 17.59 -9.54 -23.24
C VAL A 647 18.55 -9.77 -24.41
N TYR A 648 18.41 -9.00 -25.50
CA TYR A 648 19.27 -9.13 -26.68
C TYR A 648 20.72 -8.74 -26.40
N LYS A 649 20.94 -7.63 -25.68
CA LYS A 649 22.28 -7.14 -25.33
C LYS A 649 23.06 -8.16 -24.51
N PHE A 650 22.43 -8.70 -23.46
CA PHE A 650 23.08 -9.66 -22.58
C PHE A 650 23.20 -11.05 -23.21
N ALA A 651 22.22 -11.52 -23.98
CA ALA A 651 22.36 -12.78 -24.70
C ALA A 651 23.56 -12.75 -25.69
N ARG A 652 23.76 -11.64 -26.43
CA ARG A 652 24.99 -11.46 -27.23
C ARG A 652 26.25 -11.46 -26.37
N GLY A 653 26.21 -10.86 -25.19
CA GLY A 653 27.30 -10.92 -24.20
C GLY A 653 27.62 -12.35 -23.74
N ALA A 654 26.60 -13.22 -23.67
CA ALA A 654 26.71 -14.64 -23.39
C ALA A 654 27.24 -15.46 -24.58
N LYS A 655 27.62 -14.81 -25.68
CA LYS A 655 28.17 -15.40 -26.91
C LYS A 655 27.18 -16.28 -27.67
N VAL A 656 25.88 -16.06 -27.50
CA VAL A 656 24.85 -16.66 -28.37
C VAL A 656 24.44 -15.69 -29.48
N ARG A 657 23.96 -16.24 -30.60
CA ARG A 657 23.47 -15.46 -31.73
C ARG A 657 22.04 -15.01 -31.44
N MET A 658 21.79 -13.71 -31.56
CA MET A 658 20.46 -13.11 -31.45
C MET A 658 20.15 -12.32 -32.74
N PRO A 659 18.88 -12.25 -33.18
CA PRO A 659 18.50 -11.35 -34.25
C PRO A 659 18.65 -9.88 -33.81
N ARG A 660 18.64 -8.97 -34.79
CA ARG A 660 18.56 -7.53 -34.53
C ARG A 660 17.08 -7.15 -34.48
N ARG A 661 16.64 -6.61 -33.35
CA ARG A 661 15.30 -6.06 -33.13
C ARG A 661 15.44 -4.62 -32.65
N THR A 662 14.44 -3.83 -32.98
CA THR A 662 14.18 -2.51 -32.40
C THR A 662 12.73 -2.54 -31.94
N PHE A 663 12.47 -2.02 -30.75
CA PHE A 663 11.13 -1.89 -30.19
C PHE A 663 10.80 -0.41 -30.13
N GLU A 664 9.75 0.00 -30.81
CA GLU A 664 9.28 1.39 -30.76
C GLU A 664 8.48 1.62 -29.46
N PRO A 665 8.49 2.85 -28.91
CA PRO A 665 7.62 3.24 -27.79
C PRO A 665 6.17 2.84 -28.02
N ILE A 666 5.55 2.24 -27.01
CA ILE A 666 4.16 1.77 -27.08
C ILE A 666 3.21 2.90 -26.71
N ILE A 667 3.53 3.66 -25.64
CA ILE A 667 2.72 4.80 -25.23
C ILE A 667 2.88 5.90 -26.28
N HIS A 668 1.80 6.15 -27.01
CA HIS A 668 1.70 7.29 -27.91
C HIS A 668 1.29 8.54 -27.11
N ALA A 669 1.83 9.71 -27.46
CA ALA A 669 1.52 10.94 -26.73
C ALA A 669 0.02 11.25 -26.80
N GLN A 670 -0.72 10.96 -25.74
CA GLN A 670 -2.08 11.47 -25.57
C GLN A 670 -2.01 12.99 -25.43
N SER A 671 -2.94 13.71 -26.06
CA SER A 671 -3.05 15.17 -25.90
C SER A 671 -3.24 15.48 -24.42
N GLU A 672 -2.36 16.31 -23.85
CA GLU A 672 -2.40 16.74 -22.45
C GLU A 672 -3.78 17.31 -22.08
N SER A 673 -4.68 16.47 -21.57
CA SER A 673 -5.82 16.92 -20.79
C SER A 673 -5.34 17.08 -19.35
N SER A 674 -5.37 18.31 -18.86
CA SER A 674 -5.01 18.67 -17.50
C SER A 674 -5.95 18.00 -16.48
N GLN A 675 -5.63 16.77 -16.08
CA GLN A 675 -6.16 16.16 -14.87
C GLN A 675 -5.04 16.11 -13.82
N ALA A 676 -5.40 16.46 -12.58
CA ALA A 676 -4.47 16.46 -11.47
C ALA A 676 -3.89 15.06 -11.28
N SER A 677 -2.58 14.98 -11.01
CA SER A 677 -1.86 13.74 -10.70
C SER A 677 -2.50 13.02 -9.52
N GLY A 678 -3.33 12.02 -9.81
CA GLY A 678 -3.78 11.02 -8.84
C GLY A 678 -2.69 9.96 -8.68
N GLY A 679 -2.47 9.49 -7.45
CA GLY A 679 -1.52 8.40 -7.17
C GLY A 679 -1.86 7.13 -7.95
N ALA A 680 -0.91 6.19 -7.98
CA ALA A 680 -0.88 4.99 -8.84
C ALA A 680 -2.04 3.99 -8.68
N MET A 681 -3.10 4.33 -7.96
CA MET A 681 -4.26 3.47 -7.66
C MET A 681 -5.61 4.17 -7.89
N ALA A 682 -5.64 5.30 -8.61
CA ALA A 682 -6.91 5.85 -9.06
C ALA A 682 -7.48 4.93 -10.14
N GLN A 683 -8.43 4.05 -9.79
CA GLN A 683 -9.27 3.36 -10.78
C GLN A 683 -9.83 4.42 -11.74
N SER A 684 -9.26 4.48 -12.94
CA SER A 684 -9.85 5.20 -14.05
C SER A 684 -10.98 4.29 -14.54
N MET A 685 -12.21 4.70 -14.24
CA MET A 685 -13.37 4.15 -14.94
C MET A 685 -13.30 4.66 -16.38
N ASP A 686 -12.77 3.82 -17.28
CA ASP A 686 -13.13 3.71 -18.69
C ASP A 686 -13.68 5.01 -19.32
N ALA A 687 -12.78 5.90 -19.76
CA ALA A 687 -13.16 7.21 -20.28
C ALA A 687 -13.69 7.12 -21.73
N ARG A 688 -14.83 6.46 -21.93
CA ARG A 688 -15.78 6.87 -22.98
C ARG A 688 -16.92 7.60 -22.32
N ASP A 689 -16.82 8.92 -22.22
CA ASP A 689 -17.91 9.74 -21.71
C ASP A 689 -19.12 9.75 -22.66
N VAL A 690 -20.26 9.26 -22.17
CA VAL A 690 -21.56 9.36 -22.85
C VAL A 690 -22.23 10.66 -22.43
N LEU A 691 -22.77 11.41 -23.40
CA LEU A 691 -23.59 12.57 -23.10
C LEU A 691 -24.95 12.09 -22.57
N VAL A 692 -25.27 12.42 -21.32
CA VAL A 692 -26.54 12.11 -20.67
C VAL A 692 -27.31 13.40 -20.46
N ARG A 693 -28.59 13.42 -20.85
CA ARG A 693 -29.51 14.51 -20.57
C ARG A 693 -30.47 14.10 -19.46
N PHE A 694 -30.40 14.78 -18.33
CA PHE A 694 -31.40 14.70 -17.27
C PHE A 694 -32.50 15.74 -17.53
N GLU A 695 -33.75 15.31 -17.45
CA GLU A 695 -34.96 16.14 -17.50
C GLU A 695 -35.81 15.81 -16.29
N VAL A 696 -36.22 16.81 -15.52
CA VAL A 696 -37.11 16.63 -14.37
C VAL A 696 -38.31 17.57 -14.45
N ASP A 697 -39.51 16.97 -14.49
CA ASP A 697 -40.80 17.67 -14.45
C ASP A 697 -41.17 18.00 -13.00
N LEU A 698 -41.34 19.28 -12.68
CA LEU A 698 -41.78 19.71 -11.34
C LEU A 698 -43.30 19.85 -11.21
N GLY A 699 -44.09 19.66 -12.26
CA GLY A 699 -45.55 19.60 -12.20
C GLY A 699 -46.21 20.82 -11.54
N GLY A 700 -45.61 22.01 -11.66
CA GLY A 700 -46.09 23.25 -11.05
C GLY A 700 -45.70 23.49 -9.59
N ARG A 701 -44.76 22.70 -9.02
CA ARG A 701 -44.17 22.97 -7.70
C ARG A 701 -43.35 24.27 -7.71
N ASP A 702 -43.36 24.99 -6.58
CA ASP A 702 -42.58 26.22 -6.43
C ASP A 702 -41.06 25.91 -6.44
N VAL A 703 -40.31 26.72 -7.17
CA VAL A 703 -38.85 26.66 -7.26
C VAL A 703 -38.29 27.99 -6.78
N PRO A 704 -37.99 28.13 -5.48
CA PRO A 704 -37.57 29.40 -4.91
C PRO A 704 -36.27 29.97 -5.50
N GLU A 705 -35.37 29.11 -5.97
CA GLU A 705 -34.05 29.52 -6.46
C GLU A 705 -33.64 28.79 -7.75
N ALA A 706 -33.49 27.46 -7.68
CA ALA A 706 -33.18 26.60 -8.81
C ALA A 706 -33.45 25.13 -8.46
N VAL A 707 -33.43 24.29 -9.49
CA VAL A 707 -33.36 22.83 -9.34
C VAL A 707 -31.93 22.39 -9.52
N PHE A 708 -31.52 21.38 -8.76
CA PHE A 708 -30.19 20.79 -8.79
C PHE A 708 -30.29 19.28 -8.85
N VAL A 709 -29.22 18.66 -9.36
CA VAL A 709 -28.99 17.22 -9.29
C VAL A 709 -27.75 16.94 -8.45
N ALA A 710 -27.81 15.91 -7.62
CA ALA A 710 -26.68 15.42 -6.84
C ALA A 710 -26.56 13.91 -7.03
N GLY A 711 -25.37 13.40 -7.33
CA GLY A 711 -25.16 11.98 -7.60
C GLY A 711 -23.78 11.45 -7.27
N SER A 712 -23.62 10.14 -7.41
CA SER A 712 -22.45 9.36 -6.96
C SER A 712 -21.16 9.60 -7.75
N VAL A 713 -21.22 10.39 -8.82
CA VAL A 713 -20.09 10.65 -9.72
C VAL A 713 -19.65 12.13 -9.68
N PRO A 714 -18.38 12.44 -10.01
CA PRO A 714 -17.86 13.81 -9.90
C PRO A 714 -18.64 14.82 -10.74
N ALA A 715 -19.10 14.40 -11.92
CA ALA A 715 -19.89 15.21 -12.84
C ALA A 715 -21.26 15.61 -12.26
N LEU A 716 -21.78 14.85 -11.30
CA LEU A 716 -23.01 15.14 -10.54
C LEU A 716 -22.70 15.61 -9.11
N GLY A 717 -21.47 16.09 -8.86
CA GLY A 717 -21.11 16.77 -7.63
C GLY A 717 -20.76 15.86 -6.46
N ASN A 718 -20.60 14.53 -6.63
CA ASN A 718 -20.27 13.57 -5.56
C ASN A 718 -21.16 13.73 -4.31
N TRP A 719 -22.47 13.68 -4.51
CA TRP A 719 -23.48 13.84 -3.45
C TRP A 719 -23.45 15.18 -2.70
N VAL A 720 -22.77 16.21 -3.20
CA VAL A 720 -22.91 17.57 -2.66
C VAL A 720 -24.22 18.19 -3.20
N PRO A 721 -25.27 18.35 -2.37
CA PRO A 721 -26.55 18.89 -2.82
C PRO A 721 -26.40 20.37 -3.18
N ASN A 722 -27.34 20.86 -4.01
CA ASN A 722 -27.38 22.26 -4.45
C ASN A 722 -26.09 22.77 -5.14
N LYS A 723 -25.28 21.85 -5.69
CA LYS A 723 -24.03 22.16 -6.39
C LYS A 723 -24.19 22.19 -7.91
N ILE A 724 -24.80 21.16 -8.48
CA ILE A 724 -24.95 21.02 -9.94
C ILE A 724 -26.34 21.49 -10.34
N ARG A 725 -26.42 22.70 -10.88
CA ARG A 725 -27.66 23.39 -11.23
C ARG A 725 -28.23 22.90 -12.57
N MET A 726 -29.56 22.74 -12.61
CA MET A 726 -30.35 22.46 -13.83
C MET A 726 -31.00 23.74 -14.35
N PHE A 727 -31.57 23.70 -15.57
CA PHE A 727 -32.10 24.89 -16.25
C PHE A 727 -33.43 24.64 -16.99
N ASP A 728 -34.34 25.61 -16.90
CA ASP A 728 -35.58 25.74 -17.68
C ASP A 728 -35.54 27.09 -18.42
N ASN A 729 -34.74 27.17 -19.49
CA ASN A 729 -34.39 28.42 -20.16
C ASN A 729 -34.19 28.31 -21.70
N GLY A 730 -34.62 27.21 -22.30
CA GLY A 730 -34.42 26.89 -23.72
C GLY A 730 -32.96 26.63 -24.11
N ARG A 731 -32.11 26.26 -23.15
CA ARG A 731 -30.69 25.87 -23.33
C ARG A 731 -30.36 24.64 -22.47
N ASN A 732 -29.19 24.04 -22.69
CA ASN A 732 -28.70 22.87 -21.93
C ASN A 732 -29.59 21.60 -22.04
N GLY A 733 -30.23 21.42 -23.19
CA GLY A 733 -31.13 20.28 -23.44
C GLY A 733 -32.62 20.63 -23.32
N ASP A 734 -32.95 21.78 -22.72
CA ASP A 734 -34.33 22.27 -22.63
C ASP A 734 -34.83 22.80 -23.99
N SER A 735 -36.00 22.29 -24.40
CA SER A 735 -36.66 22.63 -25.67
C SER A 735 -37.67 23.77 -25.56
N VAL A 736 -38.22 24.04 -24.36
CA VAL A 736 -39.28 25.03 -24.14
C VAL A 736 -39.04 25.77 -22.83
N SER A 737 -38.52 27.00 -22.94
CA SER A 737 -38.29 27.83 -21.76
C SER A 737 -39.58 28.15 -20.99
N GLY A 738 -39.53 27.96 -19.68
CA GLY A 738 -40.57 28.31 -18.71
C GLY A 738 -41.70 27.30 -18.62
N ASP A 739 -41.49 26.05 -19.05
CA ASP A 739 -42.52 25.00 -19.01
C ASP A 739 -42.48 24.14 -17.73
N ALA A 740 -41.58 24.47 -16.79
CA ALA A 740 -41.31 23.76 -15.54
C ALA A 740 -40.63 22.39 -15.71
N ILE A 741 -40.02 22.12 -16.87
CA ILE A 741 -39.13 20.98 -17.09
C ILE A 741 -37.68 21.48 -17.02
N TRP A 742 -36.96 21.03 -15.98
CA TRP A 742 -35.59 21.45 -15.75
C TRP A 742 -34.62 20.43 -16.35
N THR A 743 -33.60 20.92 -17.06
CA THR A 743 -32.69 20.07 -17.83
C THR A 743 -31.22 20.27 -17.47
N LEU A 744 -30.43 19.20 -17.63
CA LEU A 744 -28.97 19.21 -17.58
C LEU A 744 -28.41 18.20 -18.57
N GLU A 745 -27.56 18.66 -19.48
CA GLU A 745 -26.67 17.80 -20.27
C GLU A 745 -25.30 17.68 -19.60
N VAL A 746 -24.86 16.45 -19.32
CA VAL A 746 -23.60 16.16 -18.65
C VAL A 746 -22.95 14.90 -19.23
N ARG A 747 -21.63 14.87 -19.28
CA ARG A 747 -20.86 13.71 -19.73
C ARG A 747 -20.59 12.78 -18.54
N LEU A 748 -21.01 11.52 -18.66
CA LEU A 748 -20.83 10.48 -17.64
C LEU A 748 -20.04 9.30 -18.21
N PRO A 749 -19.22 8.60 -17.40
CA PRO A 749 -18.44 7.46 -17.88
C PRO A 749 -19.34 6.34 -18.42
N ALA A 750 -19.07 5.84 -19.62
CA ALA A 750 -19.76 4.69 -20.21
C ALA A 750 -19.68 3.48 -19.27
N GLY A 751 -20.77 2.72 -19.19
CA GLY A 751 -20.80 1.52 -18.36
C GLY A 751 -20.87 1.79 -16.85
N SER A 752 -20.94 3.04 -16.40
CA SER A 752 -21.09 3.35 -14.97
C SER A 752 -22.53 3.15 -14.47
N ASP A 753 -22.67 2.73 -13.22
CA ASP A 753 -23.91 2.84 -12.45
C ASP A 753 -23.88 4.13 -11.63
N VAL A 754 -24.84 5.00 -11.87
CA VAL A 754 -24.93 6.33 -11.27
C VAL A 754 -26.17 6.39 -10.40
N ASP A 755 -25.96 6.59 -9.09
CA ASP A 755 -27.03 6.88 -8.16
C ASP A 755 -27.20 8.40 -8.06
N TYR A 756 -28.43 8.92 -8.09
CA TYR A 756 -28.67 10.37 -8.06
C TYR A 756 -30.01 10.77 -7.41
N LYS A 757 -30.15 12.05 -7.08
CA LYS A 757 -31.33 12.72 -6.51
C LYS A 757 -31.45 14.17 -6.99
N TYR A 758 -32.66 14.72 -6.90
CA TYR A 758 -32.92 16.13 -7.17
C TYR A 758 -33.18 16.93 -5.88
N THR A 759 -32.78 18.20 -5.91
CA THR A 759 -33.11 19.20 -4.89
C THR A 759 -33.66 20.46 -5.55
N ASN A 760 -34.61 21.12 -4.90
CA ASN A 760 -35.23 22.39 -5.29
C ASN A 760 -35.08 23.43 -4.16
N SER A 761 -34.03 24.26 -4.22
CA SER A 761 -33.63 25.28 -3.21
C SER A 761 -32.66 24.84 -2.10
N GLY A 762 -31.85 25.81 -1.65
CA GLY A 762 -30.93 25.68 -0.52
C GLY A 762 -29.49 26.06 -0.88
N SER A 763 -28.65 26.32 0.12
CA SER A 763 -27.23 26.56 -0.08
C SER A 763 -26.49 25.29 -0.48
N GLU A 764 -25.43 25.41 -1.27
CA GLU A 764 -24.52 24.30 -1.62
C GLU A 764 -24.11 23.52 -0.35
N GLY A 765 -24.24 22.19 -0.39
CA GLY A 765 -23.93 21.30 0.73
C GLY A 765 -25.06 21.08 1.75
N SER A 766 -26.18 21.80 1.65
CA SER A 766 -27.37 21.57 2.48
C SER A 766 -28.45 20.81 1.72
N TRP A 767 -29.00 19.74 2.32
CA TRP A 767 -30.09 18.95 1.74
C TRP A 767 -31.48 19.56 2.01
N SER A 768 -31.62 20.39 3.04
CA SER A 768 -32.84 21.15 3.36
C SER A 768 -32.68 22.62 2.95
N PRO A 769 -33.75 23.33 2.53
CA PRO A 769 -35.18 23.04 2.71
C PRO A 769 -35.92 22.42 1.51
N GLY A 770 -35.27 21.95 0.45
CA GLY A 770 -35.98 21.39 -0.70
C GLY A 770 -35.27 20.20 -1.34
N GLU A 771 -35.41 19.01 -0.78
CA GLU A 771 -34.95 17.76 -1.40
C GLU A 771 -36.13 16.83 -1.71
N GLU A 772 -35.95 15.98 -2.72
CA GLU A 772 -36.84 14.87 -2.99
C GLU A 772 -36.69 13.76 -1.92
N PHE A 773 -37.63 13.71 -0.96
CA PHE A 773 -37.63 12.70 0.09
C PHE A 773 -38.35 11.39 -0.30
N SER A 774 -37.55 10.38 -0.62
CA SER A 774 -37.71 9.04 -0.04
C SER A 774 -36.32 8.41 0.23
N VAL A 775 -36.25 7.36 1.06
CA VAL A 775 -35.00 6.74 1.57
C VAL A 775 -34.13 6.10 0.47
N LYS A 776 -34.62 6.00 -0.78
CA LYS A 776 -33.91 5.36 -1.90
C LYS A 776 -33.45 6.39 -2.95
N ASN A 777 -32.26 6.17 -3.51
CA ASN A 777 -31.71 6.95 -4.62
C ASN A 777 -32.23 6.42 -5.95
N ARG A 778 -32.37 7.30 -6.96
CA ARG A 778 -32.59 6.89 -8.35
C ARG A 778 -31.31 6.27 -8.92
N LYS A 779 -31.46 5.39 -9.90
CA LYS A 779 -30.33 4.66 -10.51
C LYS A 779 -30.34 4.79 -12.03
N LEU A 780 -29.18 5.06 -12.59
CA LEU A 780 -28.94 5.15 -14.03
C LEU A 780 -27.75 4.25 -14.39
N ARG A 781 -27.95 3.28 -15.29
CA ARG A 781 -26.84 2.62 -15.99
C ARG A 781 -26.51 3.43 -17.25
N VAL A 782 -25.27 3.91 -17.36
CA VAL A 782 -24.79 4.60 -18.57
C VAL A 782 -24.44 3.56 -19.62
N HIS A 783 -25.13 3.55 -20.76
CA HIS A 783 -24.96 2.50 -21.77
C HIS A 783 -23.73 2.76 -22.65
N VAL A 784 -22.94 1.72 -22.91
CA VAL A 784 -21.66 1.81 -23.65
C VAL A 784 -21.87 2.04 -25.17
N ASP A 785 -23.06 1.74 -25.69
CA ASP A 785 -23.33 1.60 -27.13
C ASP A 785 -24.14 2.76 -27.75
N VAL A 786 -24.20 3.92 -27.08
CA VAL A 786 -25.03 5.04 -27.55
C VAL A 786 -24.21 5.96 -28.48
N GLN A 787 -24.48 5.90 -29.79
CA GLN A 787 -23.98 6.90 -30.76
C GLN A 787 -24.66 8.29 -30.63
N LYS A 788 -25.57 8.47 -29.66
CA LYS A 788 -26.40 9.66 -29.39
C LYS A 788 -26.50 9.94 -27.89
N THR A 789 -27.12 11.07 -27.50
CA THR A 789 -27.40 11.43 -26.09
C THR A 789 -28.33 10.39 -25.43
N GLN A 790 -28.00 9.92 -24.21
CA GLN A 790 -28.89 9.10 -23.39
C GLN A 790 -29.81 10.01 -22.57
N GLU A 791 -31.13 9.85 -22.70
CA GLU A 791 -32.13 10.70 -22.02
C GLU A 791 -32.66 10.02 -20.75
N VAL A 792 -32.75 10.81 -19.68
CA VAL A 792 -33.33 10.44 -18.38
C VAL A 792 -34.45 11.43 -18.09
N ARG A 793 -35.68 10.93 -17.94
CA ARG A 793 -36.87 11.75 -17.67
C ARG A 793 -37.50 11.33 -16.36
N ASP A 794 -37.50 12.24 -15.41
CA ASP A 794 -38.01 12.03 -14.06
C ASP A 794 -39.13 13.04 -13.75
N ARG A 795 -39.90 12.76 -12.68
CA ARG A 795 -40.81 13.72 -12.07
C ARG A 795 -40.39 13.97 -10.62
N PHE A 796 -40.28 15.24 -10.24
CA PHE A 796 -39.80 15.62 -8.92
C PHE A 796 -40.77 15.15 -7.82
N GLY A 797 -40.28 14.32 -6.91
CA GLY A 797 -41.07 13.71 -5.83
C GLY A 797 -41.61 12.31 -6.12
N GLU A 798 -41.41 11.75 -7.31
CA GLU A 798 -42.00 10.47 -7.75
C GLU A 798 -40.92 9.52 -8.30
N MET A 799 -40.55 8.47 -7.56
CA MET A 799 -39.54 7.48 -8.02
C MET A 799 -39.97 6.69 -9.25
#